data_AF-A0A9E2E4R9-F1
#
_entry.id   AF-A0A9E2E4R9-F1
#
_cell.length_a   1.000
_cell.length_b   1.000
_cell.length_c   1.000
_cell.angle_alpha   90.00
_cell.angle_beta   90.00
_cell.angle_gamma   90.00
#
_symmetry.space_group_name_H-M   'P 1'
#
loop_
_entity.id
_entity.type
_entity.pdbx_description
1 polymer ?
#
loop_
_entity_poly.entity_id
_entity_poly.type
_entity_poly.pdbx_seq_one_letter_code
_entity_poly.pdbx_strand_id
1 'polypeptide(L)'
;MFCFSENRFRGLVAWAFFLCWFSDVALGQAAEAQAEPILVFPAEIVLAAKGRQQLLVQQRLANGLVRDLSRDAMFSSSDPSVVFVTDGVVRAAGEGLAKVRVEAAGQVASVDVVVGPKASGARLSFVADVLPVLGRAGCSNGGCHAKPKGQNGFSLSVFSFDPAADFREIVKDERGRRVFPALPAESLLLKKPTLAVEHEGGKRLEVGSPFYQIIHDWISQGMLYRRAGEPKFVGISVFPNEQRYPKSVEQQLVVTARFEDGSTRDVTHLADFSANEKEIAEVDETGIVRVGRLSDEGVVVVRYMGQVARARITVPTDRQFNDAVYAGLPRNNFIDDLAYTRFQKLGLLPSEACSDSEFMRRAFIDVIGLLPEPGEARRFLADESPDKRAELIDRLLDDPAYADTWANRWGDLFRPNIARVGLKSAYTIDNWIRECFAANKPYDQMVREILTAKGSTHRVGPAVIYRTRREPATLTTLFSQVFLGVRMECARCHHHPNERWSQRDFYQFAAFFAETKRKGTGISPPISAGTEFIYHAPGGSVRHPVSNEVLKPTPLAATPLNIPAGTDPRETLAEWLLTPENPFLARAMANRVWGQFLGRGIVHPVDDFRATNPPVNPELLDALAADFAVHDFDLRHLMRRIMNSRLYQLSSLPNKTNVQDTSSFSRFYRRRISAENLHDILVQVSGVESGFYNLRRDARSVELWTTRMDSALLESFGLPNSSENCPVERDDRPSMVQALHLMNSDKLQAKLADKNGRAAKLSQDDKPSDEVVNELYLALYSRWPSDEEKRVALEAFKSGGAKRHEVVEDIIWALINTAEFVFNH
;
A
#
# COMPACT_ATOMS: atom_id res chain seq x y z
N MET A 1 15.87 5.99 49.81
CA MET A 1 16.88 6.74 50.60
C MET A 1 17.27 5.89 51.80
N PHE A 2 18.45 5.25 51.77
CA PHE A 2 19.35 4.87 52.88
C PHE A 2 20.45 3.97 52.28
N CYS A 3 21.61 3.85 52.95
CA CYS A 3 22.84 3.38 52.28
C CYS A 3 23.92 2.80 53.23
N PHE A 4 24.90 2.14 52.62
CA PHE A 4 26.26 1.76 53.08
C PHE A 4 26.50 0.62 54.10
N SER A 5 27.43 -0.26 53.67
CA SER A 5 28.59 -0.91 54.35
C SER A 5 28.58 -2.45 54.16
N GLU A 6 29.60 -3.18 53.66
CA GLU A 6 31.09 -3.13 53.72
C GLU A 6 31.66 -3.33 55.16
N ASN A 7 32.72 -4.13 55.44
CA ASN A 7 33.84 -4.55 54.58
C ASN A 7 34.71 -5.72 55.15
N ARG A 8 35.38 -6.51 54.28
CA ARG A 8 36.64 -7.33 54.51
C ARG A 8 36.57 -8.51 55.53
N PHE A 9 37.57 -9.41 55.71
CA PHE A 9 38.95 -9.66 55.19
C PHE A 9 39.09 -11.22 55.05
N ARG A 10 39.55 -11.93 53.98
CA ARG A 10 40.77 -11.96 53.10
C ARG A 10 41.85 -13.01 53.51
N GLY A 11 42.16 -13.96 52.62
CA GLY A 11 43.33 -14.90 52.66
C GLY A 11 43.01 -16.26 51.99
N LEU A 12 43.43 -16.59 50.75
CA LEU A 12 44.76 -17.09 50.32
C LEU A 12 45.15 -18.38 51.07
N VAL A 13 45.36 -19.58 50.49
CA VAL A 13 45.95 -20.06 49.19
C VAL A 13 45.30 -21.46 48.86
N ALA A 14 45.20 -22.09 47.67
CA ALA A 14 45.90 -22.04 46.36
C ALA A 14 45.07 -22.54 45.14
N TRP A 15 45.46 -22.09 43.93
CA TRP A 15 45.70 -22.84 42.67
C TRP A 15 44.88 -24.09 42.27
N ALA A 16 43.79 -23.90 41.52
CA ALA A 16 43.46 -24.57 40.25
C ALA A 16 42.27 -23.86 39.56
N PHE A 17 42.01 -24.15 38.27
CA PHE A 17 40.84 -23.67 37.51
C PHE A 17 40.58 -22.15 37.47
N PHE A 18 41.41 -21.39 36.74
CA PHE A 18 41.01 -20.06 36.23
C PHE A 18 41.63 -19.74 34.86
N LEU A 19 41.16 -20.42 33.82
CA LEU A 19 41.45 -20.16 32.41
C LEU A 19 40.19 -20.50 31.59
N CYS A 20 39.40 -19.48 31.24
CA CYS A 20 38.37 -19.43 30.16
C CYS A 20 37.41 -18.22 30.27
N TRP A 21 37.39 -17.49 31.40
CA TRP A 21 36.48 -16.35 31.62
C TRP A 21 37.26 -15.06 31.92
N PHE A 22 37.91 -14.48 30.91
CA PHE A 22 38.22 -13.04 30.78
C PHE A 22 38.91 -12.76 29.42
N SER A 23 38.13 -12.77 28.34
CA SER A 23 38.64 -12.51 26.98
C SER A 23 37.60 -11.87 26.06
N ASP A 24 36.82 -10.91 26.60
CA ASP A 24 35.68 -10.27 25.91
C ASP A 24 35.75 -8.71 25.94
N VAL A 25 36.95 -8.14 26.13
CA VAL A 25 37.18 -6.67 26.10
C VAL A 25 38.49 -6.34 25.36
N ALA A 26 38.68 -6.83 24.13
CA ALA A 26 39.80 -6.43 23.25
C ALA A 26 39.66 -6.79 21.75
N LEU A 27 38.47 -6.69 21.14
CA LEU A 27 38.33 -6.80 19.68
C LEU A 27 37.45 -5.69 19.11
N GLY A 28 37.89 -5.04 18.04
CA GLY A 28 37.05 -4.13 17.26
C GLY A 28 37.02 -2.66 17.68
N GLN A 29 38.15 -2.08 18.13
CA GLN A 29 38.42 -0.70 17.67
C GLN A 29 38.63 -0.80 16.15
N ALA A 30 37.65 -0.35 15.38
CA ALA A 30 37.83 -0.21 13.95
C ALA A 30 38.96 0.81 13.72
N ALA A 31 39.98 0.42 12.95
CA ALA A 31 40.89 1.40 12.38
C ALA A 31 40.07 2.44 11.60
N GLU A 32 40.47 3.71 11.62
CA GLU A 32 39.79 4.76 10.86
C GLU A 32 39.90 4.44 9.37
N ALA A 33 38.84 3.82 8.84
CA ALA A 33 38.77 3.39 7.46
C ALA A 33 38.80 4.63 6.58
N GLN A 34 39.88 4.73 5.78
CA GLN A 34 40.16 5.88 4.93
C GLN A 34 38.95 6.16 4.03
N ALA A 35 38.30 7.31 4.25
CA ALA A 35 36.99 7.60 3.67
C ALA A 35 37.05 7.59 2.13
N GLU A 36 36.02 7.02 1.48
CA GLU A 36 35.96 6.92 0.02
C GLU A 36 36.08 8.31 -0.64
N PRO A 37 36.56 8.38 -1.90
CA PRO A 37 36.65 9.64 -2.62
C PRO A 37 35.29 10.35 -2.73
N ILE A 38 35.29 11.68 -2.69
CA ILE A 38 34.09 12.47 -2.95
C ILE A 38 33.60 12.25 -4.38
N LEU A 39 32.31 11.98 -4.52
CA LEU A 39 31.61 11.80 -5.79
C LEU A 39 30.81 13.06 -6.07
N VAL A 40 30.92 13.58 -7.29
CA VAL A 40 30.15 14.73 -7.76
C VAL A 40 29.24 14.29 -8.90
N PHE A 41 27.94 14.60 -8.78
CA PHE A 41 26.93 14.30 -9.78
C PHE A 41 26.30 15.59 -10.34
N PRO A 42 26.12 15.71 -11.67
CA PRO A 42 26.69 14.84 -12.70
C PRO A 42 28.21 15.05 -12.83
N ALA A 43 28.92 14.04 -13.36
CA ALA A 43 30.38 14.09 -13.54
C ALA A 43 30.83 15.00 -14.71
N GLU A 44 29.95 15.20 -15.69
CA GLU A 44 30.11 16.12 -16.82
C GLU A 44 28.83 16.94 -16.98
N ILE A 45 28.93 18.16 -17.48
CA ILE A 45 27.79 19.07 -17.68
C ILE A 45 27.79 19.61 -19.10
N VAL A 46 26.66 19.46 -19.80
CA VAL A 46 26.36 20.18 -21.04
C VAL A 46 25.22 21.17 -20.79
N LEU A 47 25.50 22.46 -20.88
CA LEU A 47 24.51 23.53 -20.73
C LEU A 47 24.13 24.13 -22.09
N ALA A 48 22.84 24.32 -22.33
CA ALA A 48 22.36 25.31 -23.29
C ALA A 48 22.64 26.73 -22.77
N ALA A 49 22.62 27.74 -23.64
CA ALA A 49 22.77 29.13 -23.23
C ALA A 49 21.67 29.56 -22.22
N LYS A 50 22.07 30.28 -21.15
CA LYS A 50 21.26 30.54 -19.93
C LYS A 50 20.85 29.29 -19.14
N GLY A 51 21.39 28.11 -19.46
CA GLY A 51 21.17 26.87 -18.72
C GLY A 51 21.71 26.91 -17.29
N ARG A 52 21.20 26.01 -16.45
CA ARG A 52 21.72 25.71 -15.12
C ARG A 52 21.85 24.20 -14.93
N GLN A 53 22.73 23.80 -14.02
CA GLN A 53 22.82 22.44 -13.50
C GLN A 53 23.11 22.52 -12.00
N GLN A 54 22.31 21.81 -11.20
CA GLN A 54 22.58 21.60 -9.78
C GLN A 54 23.60 20.48 -9.61
N LEU A 55 24.65 20.73 -8.81
CA LEU A 55 25.59 19.70 -8.38
C LEU A 55 25.10 19.04 -7.10
N LEU A 56 25.34 17.73 -7.00
CA LEU A 56 25.26 16.95 -5.77
C LEU A 56 26.65 16.45 -5.44
N VAL A 57 27.13 16.71 -4.22
CA VAL A 57 28.41 16.21 -3.70
C VAL A 57 28.12 15.20 -2.61
N GLN A 58 28.64 13.99 -2.74
CA GLN A 58 28.42 12.89 -1.81
C GLN A 58 29.72 12.19 -1.44
N GLN A 59 29.74 11.58 -0.27
CA GLN A 59 30.79 10.66 0.14
C GLN A 59 30.18 9.38 0.69
N ARG A 60 30.77 8.25 0.31
CA ARG A 60 30.42 6.94 0.85
C ARG A 60 31.26 6.66 2.10
N LEU A 61 30.60 6.16 3.13
CA LEU A 61 31.20 5.80 4.40
C LEU A 61 31.58 4.31 4.36
N ALA A 62 32.59 3.91 5.15
CA ALA A 62 33.10 2.54 5.15
C ALA A 62 32.08 1.44 5.55
N ASN A 63 30.92 1.83 6.12
CA ASN A 63 29.78 0.94 6.39
C ASN A 63 28.76 0.87 5.22
N GLY A 64 29.10 1.45 4.06
CA GLY A 64 28.28 1.46 2.85
C GLY A 64 27.15 2.49 2.82
N LEU A 65 26.97 3.30 3.88
CA LEU A 65 26.05 4.44 3.88
C LEU A 65 26.63 5.60 3.08
N VAL A 66 25.78 6.54 2.65
CA VAL A 66 26.22 7.78 1.99
C VAL A 66 25.87 9.00 2.84
N ARG A 67 26.75 10.01 2.81
CA ARG A 67 26.53 11.36 3.35
C ARG A 67 26.52 12.37 2.20
N ASP A 68 25.57 13.30 2.25
CA ASP A 68 25.57 14.52 1.43
C ASP A 68 26.59 15.53 1.98
N LEU A 69 27.39 16.11 1.10
CA LEU A 69 28.39 17.15 1.39
C LEU A 69 28.14 18.44 0.59
N SER A 70 27.04 18.55 -0.17
CA SER A 70 26.81 19.64 -1.14
C SER A 70 26.77 21.04 -0.50
N ARG A 71 26.39 21.13 0.78
CA ARG A 71 26.38 22.37 1.59
C ARG A 71 27.66 22.59 2.39
N ASP A 72 28.44 21.53 2.57
CA ASP A 72 29.78 21.56 3.19
C ASP A 72 30.87 21.83 2.13
N ALA A 73 30.51 21.83 0.84
CA ALA A 73 31.40 21.91 -0.30
C ALA A 73 31.63 23.36 -0.78
N MET A 74 32.88 23.67 -1.10
CA MET A 74 33.28 24.92 -1.76
C MET A 74 33.36 24.70 -3.28
N PHE A 75 32.82 25.65 -4.04
CA PHE A 75 32.76 25.59 -5.51
C PHE A 75 33.51 26.78 -6.12
N SER A 76 34.24 26.52 -7.21
CA SER A 76 34.91 27.58 -8.00
C SER A 76 34.94 27.23 -9.49
N SER A 77 34.88 28.24 -10.36
CA SER A 77 34.98 28.08 -11.82
C SER A 77 36.38 28.45 -12.30
N SER A 78 36.92 27.69 -13.26
CA SER A 78 38.15 28.06 -13.96
C SER A 78 37.99 29.28 -14.87
N ASP A 79 36.76 29.55 -15.34
CA ASP A 79 36.43 30.71 -16.18
C ASP A 79 35.02 31.24 -15.82
N PRO A 80 34.95 32.28 -14.95
CA PRO A 80 33.70 32.95 -14.60
C PRO A 80 32.95 33.61 -15.77
N SER A 81 33.59 33.83 -16.92
CA SER A 81 32.94 34.39 -18.12
C SER A 81 32.15 33.35 -18.92
N VAL A 82 32.56 32.08 -18.83
CA VAL A 82 31.85 30.94 -19.43
C VAL A 82 30.80 30.39 -18.47
N VAL A 83 31.18 30.02 -17.24
CA VAL A 83 30.25 29.60 -16.18
C VAL A 83 30.60 30.17 -14.82
N PHE A 84 29.57 30.50 -14.04
CA PHE A 84 29.71 30.77 -12.61
C PHE A 84 28.92 29.75 -11.79
N VAL A 85 29.28 29.60 -10.52
CA VAL A 85 28.64 28.66 -9.60
C VAL A 85 28.21 29.43 -8.35
N THR A 86 27.02 29.14 -7.85
CA THR A 86 26.48 29.74 -6.62
C THR A 86 25.64 28.68 -5.93
N ASP A 87 25.93 28.39 -4.65
CA ASP A 87 25.21 27.42 -3.82
C ASP A 87 25.05 26.04 -4.51
N GLY A 88 26.15 25.52 -5.08
CA GLY A 88 26.17 24.27 -5.84
C GLY A 88 25.49 24.30 -7.22
N VAL A 89 24.88 25.41 -7.63
CA VAL A 89 24.22 25.56 -8.94
C VAL A 89 25.16 26.23 -9.95
N VAL A 90 25.61 25.47 -10.94
CA VAL A 90 26.37 25.95 -12.10
C VAL A 90 25.41 26.66 -13.06
N ARG A 91 25.83 27.81 -13.61
CA ARG A 91 25.04 28.64 -14.53
C ARG A 91 25.87 29.12 -15.71
N ALA A 92 25.32 29.01 -16.92
CA ALA A 92 25.94 29.49 -18.15
C ALA A 92 25.89 31.03 -18.25
N ALA A 93 27.07 31.65 -18.42
CA ALA A 93 27.25 33.07 -18.70
C ALA A 93 27.64 33.33 -20.16
N GLY A 94 28.57 32.52 -20.69
CA GLY A 94 29.13 32.60 -22.03
C GLY A 94 29.29 31.23 -22.67
N GLU A 95 29.48 31.20 -24.00
CA GLU A 95 29.76 29.99 -24.78
C GLU A 95 31.23 29.57 -24.58
N GLY A 96 31.50 28.27 -24.42
CA GLY A 96 32.87 27.78 -24.24
C GLY A 96 32.99 26.52 -23.39
N LEU A 97 34.23 26.25 -22.96
CA LEU A 97 34.61 25.14 -22.08
C LEU A 97 35.14 25.71 -20.76
N ALA A 98 34.70 25.16 -19.63
CA ALA A 98 35.19 25.51 -18.30
C ALA A 98 35.22 24.29 -17.38
N LYS A 99 35.99 24.36 -16.29
CA LYS A 99 36.02 23.34 -15.23
C LYS A 99 35.47 23.94 -13.94
N VAL A 100 34.57 23.22 -13.27
CA VAL A 100 34.13 23.55 -11.91
C VAL A 100 34.91 22.70 -10.93
N ARG A 101 35.78 23.34 -10.13
CA ARG A 101 36.48 22.70 -9.02
C ARG A 101 35.54 22.65 -7.82
N VAL A 102 35.45 21.47 -7.22
CA VAL A 102 34.65 21.18 -6.02
C VAL A 102 35.60 20.74 -4.92
N GLU A 103 35.50 21.31 -3.73
CA GLU A 103 36.33 20.96 -2.57
C GLU A 103 35.47 20.65 -1.36
N ALA A 104 35.56 19.45 -0.82
CA ALA A 104 34.75 18.96 0.29
C ALA A 104 35.51 17.90 1.09
N ALA A 105 35.34 17.87 2.43
CA ALA A 105 36.00 16.92 3.32
C ALA A 105 37.53 16.81 3.15
N GLY A 106 38.21 17.91 2.77
CA GLY A 106 39.65 17.94 2.50
C GLY A 106 40.08 17.31 1.15
N GLN A 107 39.13 16.94 0.30
CA GLN A 107 39.35 16.37 -1.03
C GLN A 107 38.91 17.33 -2.13
N VAL A 108 39.50 17.19 -3.32
CA VAL A 108 39.20 18.04 -4.49
C VAL A 108 38.76 17.17 -5.67
N ALA A 109 37.62 17.52 -6.25
CA ALA A 109 37.11 16.99 -7.52
C ALA A 109 37.05 18.11 -8.57
N SER A 110 36.84 17.74 -9.84
CA SER A 110 36.61 18.69 -10.93
C SER A 110 35.59 18.12 -11.91
N VAL A 111 34.63 18.97 -12.30
CA VAL A 111 33.56 18.65 -13.25
C VAL A 111 33.79 19.48 -14.52
N ASP A 112 33.75 18.82 -15.67
CA ASP A 112 33.94 19.49 -16.96
C ASP A 112 32.60 20.00 -17.49
N VAL A 113 32.60 21.26 -17.94
CA VAL A 113 31.37 22.00 -18.31
C VAL A 113 31.50 22.56 -19.72
N VAL A 114 30.60 22.14 -20.59
CA VAL A 114 30.44 22.61 -21.96
C VAL A 114 29.23 23.53 -22.02
N VAL A 115 29.41 24.79 -22.43
CA VAL A 115 28.28 25.70 -22.73
C VAL A 115 28.12 25.80 -24.23
N GLY A 116 27.01 25.25 -24.74
CA GLY A 116 26.65 25.29 -26.15
C GLY A 116 26.24 26.68 -26.65
N PRO A 117 26.17 26.87 -27.97
CA PRO A 117 26.14 28.19 -28.58
C PRO A 117 24.92 29.04 -28.23
N LYS A 118 25.13 30.36 -28.19
CA LYS A 118 24.09 31.33 -27.78
C LYS A 118 23.01 31.48 -28.85
N ALA A 119 21.92 30.72 -28.70
CA ALA A 119 20.74 30.78 -29.56
C ALA A 119 20.14 32.21 -29.64
N SER A 120 20.47 32.93 -30.71
CA SER A 120 20.00 34.29 -30.96
C SER A 120 18.50 34.31 -31.26
N GLY A 121 17.77 35.24 -30.63
CA GLY A 121 16.34 35.46 -30.91
C GLY A 121 15.38 34.32 -30.55
N ALA A 122 15.81 33.31 -29.80
CA ALA A 122 14.99 32.15 -29.44
C ALA A 122 13.76 32.56 -28.59
N ARG A 123 12.57 32.51 -29.21
CA ARG A 123 11.28 32.76 -28.52
C ARG A 123 11.00 31.66 -27.47
N LEU A 124 10.45 32.05 -26.33
CA LEU A 124 9.99 31.13 -25.29
C LEU A 124 8.82 30.27 -25.79
N SER A 125 8.78 29.00 -25.38
CA SER A 125 7.68 28.08 -25.64
C SER A 125 6.73 27.99 -24.45
N PHE A 126 5.43 27.88 -24.74
CA PHE A 126 4.46 27.48 -23.73
C PHE A 126 4.81 26.13 -23.11
N VAL A 127 4.99 25.09 -23.94
CA VAL A 127 5.20 23.71 -23.47
C VAL A 127 6.50 23.56 -22.69
N ALA A 128 7.61 24.11 -23.18
CA ALA A 128 8.95 23.82 -22.65
C ALA A 128 9.49 24.86 -21.65
N ASP A 129 8.90 26.06 -21.55
CA ASP A 129 9.38 27.13 -20.68
C ASP A 129 8.30 27.65 -19.71
N VAL A 130 7.06 27.90 -20.17
CA VAL A 130 5.99 28.48 -19.32
C VAL A 130 5.23 27.45 -18.51
N LEU A 131 4.83 26.34 -19.12
CA LEU A 131 4.02 25.31 -18.47
C LEU A 131 4.72 24.66 -17.26
N PRO A 132 6.04 24.39 -17.28
CA PRO A 132 6.77 23.99 -16.07
C PRO A 132 6.69 25.02 -14.94
N VAL A 133 6.70 26.32 -15.26
CA VAL A 133 6.59 27.40 -14.27
C VAL A 133 5.17 27.48 -13.69
N LEU A 134 4.13 27.32 -14.51
CA LEU A 134 2.74 27.27 -14.04
C LEU A 134 2.48 26.03 -13.16
N GLY A 135 3.10 24.90 -13.50
CA GLY A 135 3.12 23.69 -12.67
C GLY A 135 3.80 23.94 -11.32
N ARG A 136 5.04 24.47 -11.34
CA ARG A 136 5.81 24.76 -10.11
C ARG A 136 5.18 25.84 -9.23
N ALA A 137 4.47 26.80 -9.81
CA ALA A 137 3.67 27.79 -9.08
C ALA A 137 2.35 27.21 -8.50
N GLY A 138 2.06 25.92 -8.74
CA GLY A 138 0.89 25.21 -8.24
C GLY A 138 -0.43 25.57 -8.94
N CYS A 139 -0.40 26.30 -10.06
CA CYS A 139 -1.62 26.74 -10.76
C CYS A 139 -2.44 25.54 -11.26
N SER A 140 -1.76 24.50 -11.76
CA SER A 140 -2.33 23.23 -12.25
C SER A 140 -2.49 22.15 -11.17
N ASN A 141 -2.47 22.52 -9.88
CA ASN A 141 -2.72 21.57 -8.79
C ASN A 141 -4.23 21.43 -8.52
N GLY A 142 -4.66 20.28 -8.00
CA GLY A 142 -6.08 19.98 -7.74
C GLY A 142 -6.77 20.90 -6.72
N GLY A 143 -6.02 21.66 -5.93
CA GLY A 143 -6.54 22.73 -5.07
C GLY A 143 -6.85 24.06 -5.78
N CYS A 144 -6.33 24.23 -7.00
CA CYS A 144 -6.40 25.46 -7.80
C CYS A 144 -7.21 25.24 -9.10
N HIS A 145 -6.63 25.46 -10.28
CA HIS A 145 -7.38 25.41 -11.54
C HIS A 145 -7.57 24.00 -12.11
N ALA A 146 -6.90 22.98 -11.56
CA ALA A 146 -7.08 21.59 -11.98
C ALA A 146 -8.15 20.83 -11.17
N LYS A 147 -9.16 21.54 -10.65
CA LYS A 147 -10.39 20.94 -10.13
C LYS A 147 -11.23 20.38 -11.29
N PRO A 148 -12.10 19.37 -11.07
CA PRO A 148 -12.94 18.78 -12.13
C PRO A 148 -13.93 19.72 -12.85
N LYS A 149 -14.03 21.00 -12.43
CA LYS A 149 -14.83 22.05 -13.10
C LYS A 149 -14.02 23.34 -13.33
N GLY A 150 -12.69 23.28 -13.21
CA GLY A 150 -11.84 24.47 -13.06
C GLY A 150 -12.13 25.25 -11.77
N GLN A 151 -11.65 26.49 -11.71
CA GLN A 151 -11.99 27.49 -10.68
C GLN A 151 -12.37 28.79 -11.39
N ASN A 152 -13.55 29.34 -11.09
CA ASN A 152 -14.04 30.64 -11.61
C ASN A 152 -13.91 30.80 -13.14
N GLY A 153 -14.34 29.78 -13.87
CA GLY A 153 -14.36 29.78 -15.34
C GLY A 153 -13.02 29.46 -16.02
N PHE A 154 -11.94 29.21 -15.27
CA PHE A 154 -10.64 28.85 -15.82
C PHE A 154 -10.21 27.45 -15.34
N SER A 155 -9.94 26.54 -16.28
CA SER A 155 -9.49 25.18 -16.00
C SER A 155 -8.04 24.97 -16.46
N LEU A 156 -7.34 24.04 -15.81
CA LEU A 156 -6.04 23.51 -16.25
C LEU A 156 -6.00 22.00 -16.04
N SER A 157 -5.17 21.30 -16.81
CA SER A 157 -4.91 19.88 -16.69
C SER A 157 -4.11 19.58 -15.40
N VAL A 158 -4.45 18.50 -14.69
CA VAL A 158 -3.81 18.12 -13.42
C VAL A 158 -2.31 17.90 -13.63
N PHE A 159 -1.47 18.66 -12.91
CA PHE A 159 0.00 18.62 -13.05
C PHE A 159 0.50 18.81 -14.50
N SER A 160 -0.26 19.55 -15.33
CA SER A 160 0.10 19.90 -16.71
C SER A 160 0.18 18.71 -17.69
N PHE A 161 -0.71 17.72 -17.56
CA PHE A 161 -0.75 16.55 -18.44
C PHE A 161 -1.17 16.83 -19.90
N ASP A 162 -1.99 17.86 -20.16
CA ASP A 162 -2.44 18.25 -21.51
C ASP A 162 -2.06 19.70 -21.84
N PRO A 163 -0.83 19.93 -22.36
CA PRO A 163 -0.39 21.24 -22.79
C PRO A 163 -1.27 21.89 -23.87
N ALA A 164 -2.01 21.10 -24.68
CA ALA A 164 -2.82 21.60 -25.78
C ALA A 164 -4.21 22.08 -25.33
N ALA A 165 -4.75 21.51 -24.24
CA ALA A 165 -5.86 22.08 -23.49
C ALA A 165 -5.41 23.33 -22.72
N ASP A 166 -4.33 23.24 -21.94
CA ASP A 166 -3.85 24.34 -21.09
C ASP A 166 -3.53 25.62 -21.88
N PHE A 167 -2.86 25.48 -23.04
CA PHE A 167 -2.62 26.60 -23.94
C PHE A 167 -3.91 27.23 -24.48
N ARG A 168 -4.95 26.43 -24.71
CA ARG A 168 -6.24 26.90 -25.22
C ARG A 168 -7.01 27.67 -24.15
N GLU A 169 -7.06 27.14 -22.94
CA GLU A 169 -7.65 27.79 -21.76
C GLU A 169 -6.95 29.13 -21.46
N ILE A 170 -5.62 29.19 -21.57
CA ILE A 170 -4.87 30.43 -21.31
C ILE A 170 -4.99 31.46 -22.44
N VAL A 171 -4.86 31.05 -23.70
CA VAL A 171 -4.66 31.98 -24.83
C VAL A 171 -5.92 32.23 -25.67
N LYS A 172 -6.89 31.31 -25.71
CA LYS A 172 -8.02 31.37 -26.66
C LYS A 172 -9.39 31.43 -26.00
N ASP A 173 -9.58 30.73 -24.87
CA ASP A 173 -10.86 30.70 -24.17
C ASP A 173 -11.29 32.08 -23.63
N GLU A 174 -12.61 32.29 -23.49
CA GLU A 174 -13.25 33.56 -23.15
C GLU A 174 -12.68 34.77 -23.94
N ARG A 175 -12.43 34.55 -25.25
CA ARG A 175 -11.84 35.51 -26.20
C ARG A 175 -10.41 35.97 -25.82
N GLY A 176 -9.65 35.14 -25.10
CA GLY A 176 -8.27 35.41 -24.73
C GLY A 176 -8.08 36.33 -23.51
N ARG A 177 -9.15 36.62 -22.74
CA ARG A 177 -9.15 37.60 -21.62
C ARG A 177 -8.11 37.40 -20.51
N ARG A 178 -7.38 36.28 -20.51
CA ARG A 178 -6.37 35.93 -19.50
C ARG A 178 -4.97 36.48 -19.85
N VAL A 179 -4.74 36.84 -21.11
CA VAL A 179 -3.46 37.32 -21.66
C VAL A 179 -3.66 38.61 -22.46
N PHE A 180 -2.78 39.60 -22.28
CA PHE A 180 -2.86 40.89 -22.98
C PHE A 180 -1.50 41.28 -23.59
N PRO A 181 -1.19 40.85 -24.83
CA PRO A 181 0.14 41.01 -25.43
C PRO A 181 0.62 42.46 -25.58
N ALA A 182 -0.29 43.42 -25.72
CA ALA A 182 0.05 44.83 -25.86
C ALA A 182 0.57 45.48 -24.55
N LEU A 183 0.22 44.90 -23.40
CA LEU A 183 0.74 45.32 -22.09
C LEU A 183 0.81 44.09 -21.16
N PRO A 184 1.85 43.24 -21.30
CA PRO A 184 1.88 41.90 -20.70
C PRO A 184 1.61 41.87 -19.19
N ALA A 185 2.12 42.84 -18.43
CA ALA A 185 1.91 42.97 -16.98
C ALA A 185 0.43 43.15 -16.55
N GLU A 186 -0.45 43.60 -17.45
CA GLU A 186 -1.90 43.71 -17.21
C GLU A 186 -2.66 42.37 -17.43
N SER A 187 -1.99 41.33 -17.93
CA SER A 187 -2.58 40.00 -18.12
C SER A 187 -3.07 39.41 -16.80
N LEU A 188 -4.30 38.89 -16.75
CA LEU A 188 -4.82 38.21 -15.56
C LEU A 188 -3.96 37.01 -15.13
N LEU A 189 -3.31 36.35 -16.09
CA LEU A 189 -2.33 35.27 -15.87
C LEU A 189 -1.13 35.70 -15.00
N LEU A 190 -0.77 36.99 -14.99
CA LEU A 190 0.22 37.57 -14.08
C LEU A 190 -0.44 38.22 -12.87
N LYS A 191 -1.46 39.05 -13.07
CA LYS A 191 -2.04 39.87 -12.00
C LYS A 191 -2.65 39.08 -10.85
N LYS A 192 -3.28 37.92 -11.13
CA LYS A 192 -3.85 37.06 -10.07
C LYS A 192 -2.79 36.37 -9.20
N PRO A 193 -1.82 35.61 -9.76
CA PRO A 193 -0.81 34.97 -8.94
C PRO A 193 0.13 35.94 -8.21
N THR A 194 0.26 37.20 -8.63
CA THR A 194 1.03 38.21 -7.87
C THR A 194 0.20 39.00 -6.85
N LEU A 195 -1.11 38.75 -6.72
CA LEU A 195 -2.07 39.57 -5.97
C LEU A 195 -2.14 41.06 -6.39
N ALA A 196 -1.83 41.37 -7.65
CA ALA A 196 -2.11 42.70 -8.23
C ALA A 196 -3.61 42.90 -8.55
N VAL A 197 -4.38 41.80 -8.57
CA VAL A 197 -5.85 41.78 -8.40
C VAL A 197 -6.22 40.60 -7.51
N GLU A 198 -7.42 40.61 -6.94
CA GLU A 198 -7.88 39.59 -6.00
C GLU A 198 -7.89 38.16 -6.59
N HIS A 199 -7.40 37.21 -5.79
CA HIS A 199 -7.25 35.81 -6.16
C HIS A 199 -7.39 34.89 -4.94
N GLU A 200 -8.49 34.15 -4.88
CA GLU A 200 -8.80 33.14 -3.86
C GLU A 200 -7.69 32.10 -3.66
N GLY A 201 -6.94 31.77 -4.73
CA GLY A 201 -5.81 30.84 -4.68
C GLY A 201 -4.57 31.40 -3.97
N GLY A 202 -4.61 32.65 -3.50
CA GLY A 202 -3.50 33.33 -2.83
C GLY A 202 -2.37 33.76 -3.77
N LYS A 203 -1.27 34.24 -3.18
CA LYS A 203 -0.05 34.58 -3.93
C LYS A 203 0.66 33.30 -4.38
N ARG A 204 1.12 33.28 -5.62
CA ARG A 204 1.81 32.16 -6.29
C ARG A 204 3.05 32.57 -7.07
N LEU A 205 3.20 33.87 -7.37
CA LEU A 205 4.37 34.44 -8.03
C LEU A 205 4.78 35.75 -7.35
N GLU A 206 6.09 35.98 -7.28
CA GLU A 206 6.65 37.29 -6.92
C GLU A 206 6.87 38.14 -8.18
N VAL A 207 6.54 39.43 -8.09
CA VAL A 207 6.73 40.38 -9.21
C VAL A 207 8.22 40.49 -9.52
N GLY A 208 8.59 40.38 -10.80
CA GLY A 208 9.99 40.42 -11.24
C GLY A 208 10.81 39.16 -10.97
N SER A 209 10.25 38.13 -10.31
CA SER A 209 10.91 36.82 -10.15
C SER A 209 11.20 36.15 -11.51
N PRO A 210 12.17 35.22 -11.59
CA PRO A 210 12.45 34.49 -12.84
C PRO A 210 11.20 33.83 -13.45
N PHE A 211 10.31 33.32 -12.60
CA PHE A 211 9.04 32.71 -13.01
C PHE A 211 8.04 33.75 -13.58
N TYR A 212 7.93 34.92 -12.94
CA TYR A 212 7.16 36.04 -13.49
C TYR A 212 7.70 36.48 -14.86
N GLN A 213 9.03 36.63 -14.99
CA GLN A 213 9.65 37.08 -16.24
C GLN A 213 9.48 36.08 -17.39
N ILE A 214 9.55 34.76 -17.14
CA ILE A 214 9.28 33.74 -18.17
C ILE A 214 7.86 33.87 -18.73
N ILE A 215 6.85 34.09 -17.88
CA ILE A 215 5.46 34.26 -18.31
C ILE A 215 5.28 35.61 -19.03
N HIS A 216 5.82 36.70 -18.47
CA HIS A 216 5.79 38.04 -19.04
C HIS A 216 6.40 38.08 -20.46
N ASP A 217 7.59 37.52 -20.61
CA ASP A 217 8.33 37.54 -21.87
C ASP A 217 7.73 36.60 -22.91
N TRP A 218 7.10 35.50 -22.50
CA TRP A 218 6.33 34.66 -23.44
C TRP A 218 5.08 35.39 -23.96
N ILE A 219 4.40 36.17 -23.11
CA ILE A 219 3.26 37.01 -23.55
C ILE A 219 3.74 38.12 -24.49
N SER A 220 4.83 38.83 -24.17
CA SER A 220 5.40 39.89 -25.01
C SER A 220 5.91 39.36 -26.35
N GLN A 221 6.49 38.15 -26.36
CA GLN A 221 6.94 37.45 -27.57
C GLN A 221 5.79 36.77 -28.33
N GLY A 222 4.53 37.10 -28.06
CA GLY A 222 3.37 36.64 -28.84
C GLY A 222 3.01 35.16 -28.64
N MET A 223 3.20 34.64 -27.42
CA MET A 223 2.57 33.41 -26.89
C MET A 223 2.76 32.16 -27.78
N LEU A 224 4.02 31.88 -28.15
CA LEU A 224 4.34 30.71 -28.96
C LEU A 224 4.03 29.41 -28.20
N TYR A 225 3.30 28.48 -28.82
CA TYR A 225 3.01 27.17 -28.22
C TYR A 225 4.28 26.31 -28.08
N ARG A 226 4.94 26.03 -29.22
CA ARG A 226 6.13 25.18 -29.36
C ARG A 226 7.04 25.77 -30.44
N ARG A 227 8.35 25.68 -30.27
CA ARG A 227 9.33 26.05 -31.32
C ARG A 227 9.38 25.01 -32.44
N ALA A 228 9.77 25.42 -33.64
CA ALA A 228 10.10 24.48 -34.70
C ALA A 228 11.35 23.68 -34.31
N GLY A 229 11.32 22.35 -34.51
CA GLY A 229 12.41 21.47 -34.09
C GLY A 229 12.56 21.30 -32.56
N GLU A 230 11.59 21.74 -31.75
CA GLU A 230 11.63 21.55 -30.30
C GLU A 230 11.56 20.06 -29.93
N PRO A 231 12.56 19.50 -29.24
CA PRO A 231 12.59 18.08 -28.93
C PRO A 231 11.48 17.76 -27.91
N LYS A 232 10.80 16.64 -28.12
CA LYS A 232 9.70 16.23 -27.25
C LYS A 232 10.24 15.76 -25.90
N PHE A 233 9.62 16.21 -24.82
CA PHE A 233 9.88 15.70 -23.48
C PHE A 233 9.45 14.23 -23.39
N VAL A 234 10.36 13.37 -22.90
CA VAL A 234 10.18 11.91 -22.81
C VAL A 234 9.89 11.47 -21.36
N GLY A 235 10.54 12.10 -20.38
CA GLY A 235 10.32 11.81 -18.97
C GLY A 235 11.42 12.34 -18.06
N ILE A 236 11.24 12.19 -16.75
CA ILE A 236 12.23 12.55 -15.73
C ILE A 236 13.03 11.34 -15.22
N SER A 237 14.11 11.66 -14.54
CA SER A 237 14.91 10.80 -13.67
C SER A 237 15.30 11.61 -12.44
N VAL A 238 15.48 10.97 -11.29
CA VAL A 238 15.99 11.59 -10.06
C VAL A 238 17.23 10.85 -9.61
N PHE A 239 18.21 11.59 -9.11
CA PHE A 239 19.42 11.04 -8.52
C PHE A 239 19.65 11.65 -7.11
N PRO A 240 19.97 10.83 -6.09
CA PRO A 240 20.01 9.36 -6.11
C PRO A 240 18.60 8.75 -6.21
N ASN A 241 18.46 7.66 -6.96
CA ASN A 241 17.17 6.97 -7.15
C ASN A 241 16.89 5.91 -6.06
N GLU A 242 17.93 5.30 -5.50
CA GLU A 242 17.85 4.39 -4.35
C GLU A 242 19.19 4.41 -3.59
N GLN A 243 19.16 4.67 -2.27
CA GLN A 243 20.38 4.77 -1.47
C GLN A 243 20.12 4.60 0.04
N ARG A 244 21.14 4.13 0.77
CA ARG A 244 21.16 3.96 2.23
C ARG A 244 21.79 5.16 2.93
N TYR A 245 21.16 5.67 3.99
CA TYR A 245 21.58 6.88 4.72
C TYR A 245 21.60 6.66 6.25
N PRO A 246 22.46 7.38 7.01
CA PRO A 246 22.32 7.48 8.46
C PRO A 246 21.04 8.23 8.85
N LYS A 247 20.56 8.01 10.08
CA LYS A 247 19.41 8.75 10.65
C LYS A 247 19.73 10.23 10.84
N SER A 248 18.72 11.09 10.73
CA SER A 248 18.82 12.53 11.01
C SER A 248 19.87 13.29 10.17
N VAL A 249 20.18 12.81 8.97
CA VAL A 249 20.94 13.57 7.95
C VAL A 249 20.00 14.25 6.96
N GLU A 250 20.51 15.18 6.17
CA GLU A 250 19.78 15.75 5.03
C GLU A 250 20.46 15.39 3.71
N GLN A 251 19.67 15.07 2.67
CA GLN A 251 20.12 14.64 1.34
C GLN A 251 19.45 15.45 0.24
N GLN A 252 20.22 16.08 -0.64
CA GLN A 252 19.71 16.84 -1.79
C GLN A 252 19.40 15.90 -2.98
N LEU A 253 18.25 16.04 -3.62
CA LEU A 253 17.92 15.36 -4.88
C LEU A 253 18.25 16.24 -6.09
N VAL A 254 18.65 15.62 -7.20
CA VAL A 254 18.79 16.26 -8.52
C VAL A 254 17.81 15.61 -9.50
N VAL A 255 16.99 16.41 -10.17
CA VAL A 255 15.95 15.94 -11.10
C VAL A 255 16.32 16.35 -12.53
N THR A 256 16.49 15.36 -13.39
CA THR A 256 16.92 15.53 -14.78
C THR A 256 15.79 15.11 -15.73
N ALA A 257 15.30 16.06 -16.52
CA ALA A 257 14.40 15.80 -17.65
C ALA A 257 15.20 15.29 -18.86
N ARG A 258 14.61 14.37 -19.61
CA ARG A 258 15.15 13.76 -20.83
C ARG A 258 14.23 14.04 -22.02
N PHE A 259 14.82 14.24 -23.20
CA PHE A 259 14.13 14.59 -24.43
C PHE A 259 14.41 13.59 -25.57
N GLU A 260 13.58 13.65 -26.61
CA GLU A 260 13.55 12.71 -27.75
C GLU A 260 14.81 12.76 -28.64
N ASP A 261 15.57 13.84 -28.59
CA ASP A 261 16.89 14.01 -29.22
C ASP A 261 18.05 13.48 -28.36
N GLY A 262 17.76 12.90 -27.20
CA GLY A 262 18.75 12.44 -26.22
C GLY A 262 19.27 13.53 -25.29
N SER A 263 18.85 14.80 -25.45
CA SER A 263 19.28 15.89 -24.59
C SER A 263 18.69 15.81 -23.18
N THR A 264 19.32 16.52 -22.23
CA THR A 264 18.98 16.51 -20.80
C THR A 264 18.97 17.91 -20.19
N ARG A 265 18.14 18.13 -19.16
CA ARG A 265 18.04 19.41 -18.44
C ARG A 265 17.82 19.22 -16.94
N ASP A 266 18.53 19.96 -16.09
CA ASP A 266 18.17 20.14 -14.67
C ASP A 266 16.82 20.85 -14.54
N VAL A 267 15.86 20.14 -13.96
CA VAL A 267 14.51 20.61 -13.67
C VAL A 267 14.19 20.53 -12.17
N THR A 268 15.19 20.34 -11.30
CA THR A 268 15.03 20.19 -9.83
C THR A 268 14.20 21.33 -9.24
N HIS A 269 14.56 22.57 -9.58
CA HIS A 269 13.86 23.80 -9.20
C HIS A 269 12.47 24.02 -9.82
N LEU A 270 12.03 23.14 -10.72
CA LEU A 270 10.71 23.14 -11.37
C LEU A 270 9.90 21.87 -11.05
N ALA A 271 10.50 20.88 -10.40
CA ALA A 271 9.82 19.68 -9.94
C ALA A 271 8.96 19.97 -8.71
N ASP A 272 7.97 19.11 -8.48
CA ASP A 272 7.18 19.02 -7.27
C ASP A 272 7.61 17.77 -6.48
N PHE A 273 7.69 17.88 -5.15
CA PHE A 273 8.24 16.84 -4.28
C PHE A 273 7.23 16.48 -3.18
N SER A 274 7.04 15.18 -2.93
CA SER A 274 6.23 14.72 -1.80
C SER A 274 6.72 13.36 -1.29
N ALA A 275 6.93 13.22 0.01
CA ALA A 275 7.18 11.92 0.62
C ALA A 275 5.88 11.22 1.01
N ASN A 276 5.84 9.90 0.89
CA ASN A 276 4.75 9.08 1.42
C ASN A 276 4.92 8.89 2.95
N GLU A 277 6.04 8.32 3.38
CA GLU A 277 6.33 7.98 4.78
C GLU A 277 7.19 9.05 5.48
N LYS A 278 6.57 10.19 5.83
CA LYS A 278 7.26 11.35 6.42
C LYS A 278 8.15 11.07 7.63
N GLU A 279 7.80 10.09 8.46
CA GLU A 279 8.56 9.68 9.66
C GLU A 279 9.90 8.98 9.33
N ILE A 280 10.04 8.47 8.10
CA ILE A 280 11.27 7.86 7.55
C ILE A 280 12.03 8.88 6.70
N ALA A 281 11.32 9.67 5.90
CA ALA A 281 11.89 10.72 5.08
C ALA A 281 10.87 11.84 4.83
N GLU A 282 11.13 13.07 5.28
CA GLU A 282 10.43 14.25 4.79
C GLU A 282 11.19 14.86 3.61
N VAL A 283 10.53 15.56 2.69
CA VAL A 283 11.17 16.31 1.60
C VAL A 283 10.60 17.72 1.54
N ASP A 284 11.46 18.71 1.35
CA ASP A 284 11.06 20.11 1.19
C ASP A 284 10.82 20.50 -0.28
N GLU A 285 10.33 21.72 -0.49
CA GLU A 285 10.06 22.26 -1.82
C GLU A 285 11.30 22.39 -2.71
N THR A 286 12.53 22.34 -2.19
CA THR A 286 13.77 22.44 -2.97
C THR A 286 14.31 21.08 -3.42
N GLY A 287 13.74 19.99 -2.90
CA GLY A 287 14.24 18.63 -3.10
C GLY A 287 15.27 18.19 -2.04
N ILE A 288 15.37 18.89 -0.91
CA ILE A 288 16.16 18.42 0.23
C ILE A 288 15.30 17.46 1.05
N VAL A 289 15.77 16.23 1.17
CA VAL A 289 15.19 15.15 1.98
C VAL A 289 15.79 15.19 3.38
N ARG A 290 14.95 15.28 4.41
CA ARG A 290 15.33 15.07 5.81
C ARG A 290 15.12 13.61 6.17
N VAL A 291 16.19 12.89 6.45
CA VAL A 291 16.13 11.49 6.87
C VAL A 291 15.67 11.41 8.33
N GLY A 292 14.63 10.62 8.57
CA GLY A 292 13.97 10.48 9.85
C GLY A 292 14.77 9.70 10.90
N ARG A 293 14.04 9.15 11.88
CA ARG A 293 14.61 8.38 13.01
C ARG A 293 14.14 6.92 13.06
N LEU A 294 13.08 6.58 12.34
CA LEU A 294 12.63 5.20 12.18
C LEU A 294 13.56 4.43 11.23
N SER A 295 13.66 3.11 11.43
CA SER A 295 14.60 2.25 10.69
C SER A 295 13.84 1.38 9.68
N ASP A 296 13.51 1.95 8.52
CA ASP A 296 12.77 1.29 7.43
C ASP A 296 13.05 2.00 6.08
N GLU A 297 12.28 1.74 5.02
CA GLU A 297 12.40 2.43 3.73
C GLU A 297 11.26 3.40 3.44
N GLY A 298 11.60 4.66 3.15
CA GLY A 298 10.66 5.70 2.74
C GLY A 298 10.75 6.01 1.25
N VAL A 299 9.64 6.46 0.65
CA VAL A 299 9.57 6.83 -0.78
C VAL A 299 9.30 8.31 -0.95
N VAL A 300 10.25 8.99 -1.60
CA VAL A 300 10.09 10.38 -2.08
C VAL A 300 9.64 10.36 -3.53
N VAL A 301 8.45 10.88 -3.78
CA VAL A 301 7.84 11.03 -5.11
C VAL A 301 8.22 12.40 -5.69
N VAL A 302 8.61 12.40 -6.96
CA VAL A 302 9.02 13.59 -7.72
C VAL A 302 8.13 13.72 -8.95
N ARG A 303 7.49 14.87 -9.17
CA ARG A 303 6.61 15.14 -10.32
C ARG A 303 7.16 16.28 -11.19
N TYR A 304 7.02 16.15 -12.51
CA TYR A 304 7.34 17.21 -13.48
C TYR A 304 6.58 16.97 -14.79
N MET A 305 5.79 17.95 -15.25
CA MET A 305 5.03 17.90 -16.53
C MET A 305 4.25 16.59 -16.73
N GLY A 306 3.39 16.23 -15.77
CA GLY A 306 2.60 14.98 -15.78
C GLY A 306 3.41 13.67 -15.65
N GLN A 307 4.74 13.72 -15.59
CA GLN A 307 5.61 12.56 -15.38
C GLN A 307 6.07 12.46 -13.93
N VAL A 308 6.34 11.23 -13.49
CA VAL A 308 6.64 10.92 -12.09
C VAL A 308 7.88 10.03 -11.98
N ALA A 309 8.76 10.34 -11.04
CA ALA A 309 9.89 9.52 -10.61
C ALA A 309 9.86 9.30 -9.09
N ARG A 310 10.72 8.42 -8.59
CA ARG A 310 10.87 8.15 -7.15
C ARG A 310 12.34 8.08 -6.73
N ALA A 311 12.61 8.52 -5.52
CA ALA A 311 13.84 8.20 -4.77
C ALA A 311 13.46 7.32 -3.56
N ARG A 312 14.09 6.14 -3.44
CA ARG A 312 13.94 5.25 -2.28
C ARG A 312 15.03 5.58 -1.25
N ILE A 313 14.61 5.87 -0.03
CA ILE A 313 15.45 6.30 1.10
C ILE A 313 15.48 5.15 2.11
N THR A 314 16.57 4.37 2.13
CA THR A 314 16.73 3.25 3.07
C THR A 314 17.39 3.74 4.35
N VAL A 315 16.73 3.60 5.50
CA VAL A 315 17.24 3.96 6.82
C VAL A 315 17.47 2.69 7.65
N PRO A 316 18.71 2.17 7.73
CA PRO A 316 18.97 0.96 8.49
C PRO A 316 19.00 1.21 10.01
N THR A 317 18.92 0.12 10.77
CA THR A 317 19.14 0.10 12.21
C THR A 317 20.59 0.44 12.56
N ASP A 318 20.79 0.96 13.78
CA ASP A 318 22.11 1.41 14.26
C ASP A 318 23.09 0.25 14.48
N ARG A 319 22.59 -1.00 14.48
CA ARG A 319 23.37 -2.24 14.58
C ARG A 319 23.18 -3.08 13.32
N GLN A 320 24.17 -3.06 12.45
CA GLN A 320 24.28 -4.01 11.34
C GLN A 320 24.82 -5.35 11.83
N PHE A 321 24.51 -6.42 11.11
CA PHE A 321 24.99 -7.79 11.35
C PHE A 321 25.70 -8.30 10.10
N ASN A 322 26.59 -9.28 10.26
CA ASN A 322 27.31 -9.86 9.12
C ASN A 322 26.50 -10.98 8.45
N ASP A 323 26.90 -11.32 7.23
CA ASP A 323 26.21 -12.28 6.36
C ASP A 323 26.09 -13.67 7.00
N ALA A 324 27.05 -14.06 7.85
CA ALA A 324 27.02 -15.34 8.58
C ALA A 324 25.84 -15.44 9.56
N VAL A 325 25.40 -14.34 10.17
CA VAL A 325 24.19 -14.32 11.02
C VAL A 325 22.96 -14.62 10.17
N TYR A 326 22.83 -14.02 8.98
CA TYR A 326 21.70 -14.23 8.07
C TYR A 326 21.74 -15.60 7.37
N ALA A 327 22.93 -16.14 7.11
CA ALA A 327 23.12 -17.51 6.63
C ALA A 327 22.67 -18.54 7.67
N GLY A 328 22.95 -18.30 8.96
CA GLY A 328 22.55 -19.18 10.07
C GLY A 328 21.06 -19.17 10.43
N LEU A 329 20.24 -18.29 9.86
CA LEU A 329 18.80 -18.26 10.14
C LEU A 329 18.07 -19.50 9.56
N PRO A 330 17.13 -20.12 10.32
CA PRO A 330 16.34 -21.25 9.84
C PRO A 330 15.34 -20.79 8.78
N ARG A 331 15.14 -21.59 7.72
CA ARG A 331 14.28 -21.28 6.56
C ARG A 331 13.35 -22.45 6.28
N ASN A 332 12.10 -22.16 5.89
CA ASN A 332 11.14 -23.18 5.46
C ASN A 332 10.90 -23.15 3.95
N ASN A 333 10.86 -21.96 3.33
CA ASN A 333 10.77 -21.81 1.87
C ASN A 333 11.28 -20.44 1.39
N PHE A 334 11.22 -20.18 0.08
CA PHE A 334 11.75 -18.98 -0.58
C PHE A 334 11.24 -17.64 -0.01
N ILE A 335 10.09 -17.63 0.67
CA ILE A 335 9.57 -16.44 1.35
C ILE A 335 10.57 -15.94 2.40
N ASP A 336 11.19 -16.88 3.12
CA ASP A 336 12.11 -16.58 4.21
C ASP A 336 13.45 -16.05 3.66
N ASP A 337 13.97 -16.61 2.56
CA ASP A 337 15.19 -16.11 1.90
C ASP A 337 15.06 -14.65 1.41
N LEU A 338 13.94 -14.34 0.73
CA LEU A 338 13.69 -13.01 0.18
C LEU A 338 13.37 -12.01 1.29
N ALA A 339 12.72 -12.44 2.39
CA ALA A 339 12.56 -11.62 3.58
C ALA A 339 13.89 -11.35 4.30
N TYR A 340 14.73 -12.36 4.48
CA TYR A 340 16.02 -12.23 5.17
C TYR A 340 17.00 -11.34 4.39
N THR A 341 16.91 -11.35 3.06
CA THR A 341 17.61 -10.38 2.19
C THR A 341 17.19 -8.92 2.51
N ARG A 342 15.90 -8.64 2.71
CA ARG A 342 15.44 -7.33 3.20
C ARG A 342 15.92 -7.05 4.63
N PHE A 343 15.91 -8.04 5.52
CA PHE A 343 16.36 -7.87 6.91
C PHE A 343 17.84 -7.51 6.98
N GLN A 344 18.70 -8.11 6.15
CA GLN A 344 20.11 -7.77 6.00
C GLN A 344 20.30 -6.33 5.48
N LYS A 345 19.51 -5.90 4.50
CA LYS A 345 19.53 -4.51 3.98
C LYS A 345 19.17 -3.47 5.05
N LEU A 346 18.34 -3.82 6.03
CA LEU A 346 17.92 -2.93 7.12
C LEU A 346 18.70 -3.14 8.44
N GLY A 347 19.36 -4.27 8.66
CA GLY A 347 19.89 -4.64 9.98
C GLY A 347 18.82 -5.09 10.97
N LEU A 348 17.75 -5.71 10.48
CA LEU A 348 16.73 -6.39 11.29
C LEU A 348 17.15 -7.84 11.55
N LEU A 349 16.62 -8.44 12.61
CA LEU A 349 16.57 -9.89 12.82
C LEU A 349 15.11 -10.29 13.03
N PRO A 350 14.69 -11.50 12.60
CA PRO A 350 13.35 -12.00 12.91
C PRO A 350 13.16 -12.12 14.43
N SER A 351 11.91 -11.96 14.89
CA SER A 351 11.53 -12.42 16.24
C SER A 351 11.65 -13.93 16.35
N GLU A 352 11.63 -14.45 17.58
CA GLU A 352 11.54 -15.89 17.82
C GLU A 352 10.29 -16.51 17.17
N ALA A 353 10.33 -17.82 16.92
CA ALA A 353 9.16 -18.56 16.47
C ALA A 353 8.03 -18.49 17.52
N CYS A 354 6.79 -18.42 17.07
CA CYS A 354 5.62 -18.47 17.96
C CYS A 354 5.45 -19.87 18.57
N SER A 355 4.85 -19.92 19.75
CA SER A 355 4.41 -21.15 20.42
C SER A 355 3.39 -21.93 19.57
N ASP A 356 3.24 -23.22 19.83
CA ASP A 356 2.24 -24.04 19.14
C ASP A 356 0.80 -23.57 19.42
N SER A 357 0.54 -23.02 20.61
CA SER A 357 -0.74 -22.37 20.94
C SER A 357 -1.01 -21.11 20.10
N GLU A 358 -0.03 -20.20 19.98
CA GLU A 358 -0.14 -19.03 19.10
C GLU A 358 -0.38 -19.48 17.65
N PHE A 359 0.44 -20.39 17.14
CA PHE A 359 0.34 -20.91 15.77
C PHE A 359 -1.02 -21.55 15.48
N MET A 360 -1.50 -22.43 16.36
CA MET A 360 -2.78 -23.11 16.19
C MET A 360 -3.95 -22.14 16.23
N ARG A 361 -4.00 -21.25 17.25
CA ARG A 361 -5.02 -20.18 17.34
C ARG A 361 -5.05 -19.36 16.06
N ARG A 362 -3.88 -18.91 15.61
CA ARG A 362 -3.70 -18.06 14.43
C ARG A 362 -4.18 -18.74 13.15
N ALA A 363 -3.81 -20.01 12.95
CA ALA A 363 -4.22 -20.81 11.79
C ALA A 363 -5.73 -21.05 11.75
N PHE A 364 -6.35 -21.43 12.87
CA PHE A 364 -7.81 -21.64 12.96
C PHE A 364 -8.61 -20.36 12.64
N ILE A 365 -8.20 -19.21 13.22
CA ILE A 365 -8.85 -17.92 12.98
C ILE A 365 -8.67 -17.45 11.53
N ASP A 366 -7.49 -17.66 10.94
CA ASP A 366 -7.21 -17.20 9.58
C ASP A 366 -7.88 -18.06 8.51
N VAL A 367 -7.90 -19.38 8.66
CA VAL A 367 -8.39 -20.30 7.63
C VAL A 367 -9.89 -20.55 7.73
N ILE A 368 -10.39 -20.97 8.91
CA ILE A 368 -11.80 -21.38 9.09
C ILE A 368 -12.66 -20.38 9.89
N GLY A 369 -12.03 -19.41 10.57
CA GLY A 369 -12.69 -18.28 11.23
C GLY A 369 -13.21 -18.53 12.64
N LEU A 370 -12.74 -19.61 13.29
CA LEU A 370 -13.16 -20.07 14.61
C LEU A 370 -11.93 -20.30 15.52
N LEU A 371 -12.14 -20.78 16.73
CA LEU A 371 -11.09 -21.34 17.59
C LEU A 371 -11.07 -22.88 17.49
N PRO A 372 -9.94 -23.55 17.79
CA PRO A 372 -9.93 -25.00 18.03
C PRO A 372 -10.78 -25.33 19.25
N GLU A 373 -11.54 -26.43 19.21
CA GLU A 373 -12.19 -26.92 20.43
C GLU A 373 -11.14 -27.50 21.41
N PRO A 374 -11.40 -27.50 22.73
CA PRO A 374 -10.41 -27.92 23.73
C PRO A 374 -9.81 -29.32 23.51
N GLY A 375 -10.59 -30.26 22.96
CA GLY A 375 -10.12 -31.60 22.60
C GLY A 375 -9.21 -31.66 21.37
N GLU A 376 -9.23 -30.65 20.49
CA GLU A 376 -8.20 -30.46 19.47
C GLU A 376 -6.97 -29.80 20.06
N ALA A 377 -7.16 -28.73 20.85
CA ALA A 377 -6.06 -28.00 21.47
C ALA A 377 -5.19 -28.91 22.35
N ARG A 378 -5.80 -29.75 23.19
CA ARG A 378 -5.10 -30.76 24.01
C ARG A 378 -4.29 -31.74 23.16
N ARG A 379 -4.80 -32.16 21.99
CA ARG A 379 -4.08 -33.09 21.09
C ARG A 379 -2.88 -32.41 20.43
N PHE A 380 -3.07 -31.23 19.83
CA PHE A 380 -2.00 -30.51 19.13
C PHE A 380 -0.87 -30.01 20.05
N LEU A 381 -1.20 -29.68 21.32
CA LEU A 381 -0.22 -29.29 22.33
C LEU A 381 0.51 -30.48 22.98
N ALA A 382 -0.03 -31.71 22.86
CA ALA A 382 0.61 -32.94 23.34
C ALA A 382 1.31 -33.73 22.23
N ASP A 383 1.16 -33.31 20.97
CA ASP A 383 1.83 -33.87 19.80
C ASP A 383 3.26 -33.33 19.70
N GLU A 384 4.25 -34.22 19.54
CA GLU A 384 5.67 -33.89 19.41
C GLU A 384 6.18 -34.00 17.96
N SER A 385 5.31 -34.33 16.98
CA SER A 385 5.73 -34.53 15.59
C SER A 385 6.23 -33.22 14.95
N PRO A 386 7.39 -33.23 14.24
CA PRO A 386 8.00 -32.01 13.70
C PRO A 386 7.20 -31.38 12.55
N ASP A 387 6.31 -32.14 11.92
CA ASP A 387 5.46 -31.78 10.79
C ASP A 387 4.01 -31.43 11.17
N LYS A 388 3.60 -31.59 12.44
CA LYS A 388 2.22 -31.34 12.91
C LYS A 388 1.65 -29.98 12.49
N ARG A 389 2.51 -28.96 12.36
CA ARG A 389 2.14 -27.62 11.87
C ARG A 389 1.70 -27.61 10.42
N ALA A 390 2.36 -28.39 9.55
CA ALA A 390 1.98 -28.56 8.16
C ALA A 390 0.70 -29.40 8.04
N GLU A 391 0.59 -30.50 8.80
CA GLU A 391 -0.63 -31.31 8.84
C GLU A 391 -1.86 -30.51 9.31
N LEU A 392 -1.69 -29.60 10.28
CA LEU A 392 -2.73 -28.68 10.70
C LEU A 392 -3.13 -27.70 9.58
N ILE A 393 -2.16 -27.16 8.83
CA ILE A 393 -2.44 -26.27 7.68
C ILE A 393 -3.28 -27.00 6.63
N ASP A 394 -2.88 -28.21 6.24
CA ASP A 394 -3.60 -28.98 5.22
C ASP A 394 -5.01 -29.36 5.68
N ARG A 395 -5.15 -29.86 6.91
CA ARG A 395 -6.45 -30.19 7.50
C ARG A 395 -7.39 -28.99 7.59
N LEU A 396 -6.88 -27.78 7.88
CA LEU A 396 -7.70 -26.57 7.93
C LEU A 396 -8.08 -26.05 6.53
N LEU A 397 -7.22 -26.22 5.53
CA LEU A 397 -7.50 -25.79 4.14
C LEU A 397 -8.52 -26.72 3.44
N ASP A 398 -8.64 -27.97 3.89
CA ASP A 398 -9.63 -28.93 3.41
C ASP A 398 -10.90 -29.01 4.27
N ASP A 399 -10.96 -28.29 5.40
CA ASP A 399 -12.17 -28.20 6.24
C ASP A 399 -13.30 -27.42 5.50
N PRO A 400 -14.55 -27.92 5.46
CA PRO A 400 -15.66 -27.21 4.81
C PRO A 400 -15.86 -25.76 5.28
N ALA A 401 -15.52 -25.44 6.53
CA ALA A 401 -15.64 -24.10 7.11
C ALA A 401 -14.70 -23.07 6.47
N TYR A 402 -13.63 -23.50 5.77
CA TYR A 402 -12.78 -22.68 4.91
C TYR A 402 -13.61 -21.90 3.88
N ALA A 403 -14.53 -22.61 3.21
CA ALA A 403 -15.25 -22.08 2.06
C ALA A 403 -16.13 -20.88 2.45
N ASP A 404 -16.78 -20.93 3.61
CA ASP A 404 -17.60 -19.81 4.09
C ASP A 404 -16.77 -18.58 4.44
N THR A 405 -15.65 -18.80 5.13
CA THR A 405 -14.81 -17.73 5.69
C THR A 405 -14.09 -16.97 4.57
N TRP A 406 -13.59 -17.69 3.56
CA TRP A 406 -13.01 -17.06 2.38
C TRP A 406 -14.06 -16.48 1.43
N ALA A 407 -15.22 -17.12 1.26
CA ALA A 407 -16.34 -16.52 0.52
C ALA A 407 -16.89 -15.26 1.20
N ASN A 408 -16.80 -15.13 2.53
CA ASN A 408 -17.19 -13.91 3.24
C ASN A 408 -16.27 -12.74 2.87
N ARG A 409 -14.94 -12.93 3.01
CA ARG A 409 -13.91 -11.94 2.65
C ARG A 409 -14.00 -11.54 1.17
N TRP A 410 -14.17 -12.52 0.29
CA TRP A 410 -14.38 -12.29 -1.15
C TRP A 410 -15.71 -11.64 -1.48
N GLY A 411 -16.71 -11.89 -0.65
CA GLY A 411 -18.01 -11.27 -0.71
C GLY A 411 -17.90 -9.74 -0.71
N ASP A 412 -17.09 -9.15 0.17
CA ASP A 412 -17.01 -7.69 0.32
C ASP A 412 -16.59 -6.95 -0.96
N LEU A 413 -15.83 -7.60 -1.85
CA LEU A 413 -15.38 -7.04 -3.13
C LEU A 413 -16.52 -6.94 -4.17
N PHE A 414 -17.52 -7.82 -4.08
CA PHE A 414 -18.54 -8.01 -5.13
C PHE A 414 -20.00 -7.95 -4.65
N ARG A 415 -20.28 -8.21 -3.36
CA ARG A 415 -21.61 -8.42 -2.79
C ARG A 415 -22.52 -7.24 -3.11
N PRO A 416 -23.60 -7.46 -3.87
CA PRO A 416 -24.45 -6.39 -4.34
C PRO A 416 -25.46 -5.98 -3.26
N ASN A 417 -25.77 -4.69 -3.18
CA ASN A 417 -26.84 -4.22 -2.30
C ASN A 417 -28.17 -4.89 -2.65
N ILE A 418 -28.78 -5.57 -1.68
CA ILE A 418 -30.04 -6.31 -1.87
C ILE A 418 -31.20 -5.41 -2.32
N ALA A 419 -31.18 -4.12 -1.99
CA ALA A 419 -32.17 -3.14 -2.44
C ALA A 419 -31.98 -2.71 -3.90
N ARG A 420 -30.81 -2.99 -4.53
CA ARG A 420 -30.53 -2.70 -5.94
C ARG A 420 -30.71 -3.93 -6.85
N VAL A 421 -30.32 -5.12 -6.40
CA VAL A 421 -30.39 -6.35 -7.22
C VAL A 421 -31.50 -7.32 -6.84
N GLY A 422 -32.14 -7.12 -5.68
CA GLY A 422 -33.13 -8.03 -5.12
C GLY A 422 -32.53 -9.23 -4.40
N LEU A 423 -33.29 -9.74 -3.43
CA LEU A 423 -32.93 -10.85 -2.53
C LEU A 423 -32.25 -12.03 -3.27
N LYS A 424 -32.91 -12.53 -4.32
CA LYS A 424 -32.47 -13.72 -5.05
C LYS A 424 -31.15 -13.50 -5.78
N SER A 425 -30.93 -12.32 -6.38
CA SER A 425 -29.67 -12.05 -7.09
C SER A 425 -28.48 -12.02 -6.13
N ALA A 426 -28.63 -11.42 -4.94
CA ALA A 426 -27.56 -11.39 -3.93
C ALA A 426 -27.21 -12.80 -3.41
N TYR A 427 -28.21 -13.61 -3.07
CA TYR A 427 -28.00 -15.01 -2.68
C TYR A 427 -27.37 -15.86 -3.81
N THR A 428 -27.75 -15.61 -5.08
CA THR A 428 -27.20 -16.35 -6.24
C THR A 428 -25.70 -16.09 -6.47
N ILE A 429 -25.20 -14.88 -6.17
CA ILE A 429 -23.75 -14.61 -6.25
C ILE A 429 -23.01 -15.11 -5.01
N ASP A 430 -23.59 -15.02 -3.81
CA ASP A 430 -22.95 -15.51 -2.58
C ASP A 430 -22.71 -17.03 -2.61
N ASN A 431 -23.72 -17.81 -3.03
CA ASN A 431 -23.57 -19.26 -3.24
C ASN A 431 -22.49 -19.58 -4.26
N TRP A 432 -22.45 -18.90 -5.42
CA TRP A 432 -21.44 -19.15 -6.44
C TRP A 432 -20.01 -18.85 -5.94
N ILE A 433 -19.82 -17.85 -5.07
CA ILE A 433 -18.51 -17.61 -4.43
C ILE A 433 -18.16 -18.78 -3.49
N ARG A 434 -19.09 -19.24 -2.63
CA ARG A 434 -18.88 -20.41 -1.74
C ARG A 434 -18.56 -21.68 -2.53
N GLU A 435 -19.30 -21.94 -3.61
CA GLU A 435 -19.06 -23.06 -4.53
C GLU A 435 -17.64 -23.03 -5.12
N CYS A 436 -17.09 -21.84 -5.43
CA CYS A 436 -15.72 -21.72 -5.92
C CYS A 436 -14.67 -22.11 -4.85
N PHE A 437 -14.83 -21.70 -3.59
CA PHE A 437 -13.89 -22.07 -2.52
C PHE A 437 -14.03 -23.52 -2.07
N ALA A 438 -15.27 -24.04 -2.00
CA ALA A 438 -15.54 -25.44 -1.66
C ALA A 438 -14.92 -26.41 -2.68
N ALA A 439 -15.06 -26.10 -3.98
CA ALA A 439 -14.50 -26.90 -5.07
C ALA A 439 -13.01 -26.63 -5.36
N ASN A 440 -12.36 -25.74 -4.60
CA ASN A 440 -11.03 -25.19 -4.88
C ASN A 440 -10.82 -24.78 -6.35
N LYS A 441 -11.75 -24.01 -6.91
CA LYS A 441 -11.73 -23.60 -8.31
C LYS A 441 -10.46 -22.75 -8.59
N PRO A 442 -9.68 -23.06 -9.65
CA PRO A 442 -8.58 -22.23 -10.12
C PRO A 442 -8.99 -20.75 -10.21
N TYR A 443 -8.15 -19.86 -9.67
CA TYR A 443 -8.54 -18.46 -9.55
C TYR A 443 -8.69 -17.79 -10.93
N ASP A 444 -7.90 -18.18 -11.92
CA ASP A 444 -8.06 -17.70 -13.30
C ASP A 444 -9.43 -18.07 -13.90
N GLN A 445 -9.94 -19.29 -13.64
CA GLN A 445 -11.27 -19.73 -14.04
C GLN A 445 -12.35 -18.91 -13.32
N MET A 446 -12.17 -18.64 -12.02
CA MET A 446 -13.06 -17.74 -11.27
C MET A 446 -13.10 -16.33 -11.88
N VAL A 447 -11.95 -15.78 -12.28
CA VAL A 447 -11.85 -14.48 -12.97
C VAL A 447 -12.48 -14.54 -14.37
N ARG A 448 -12.30 -15.63 -15.12
CA ARG A 448 -12.92 -15.84 -16.45
C ARG A 448 -14.44 -15.82 -16.34
N GLU A 449 -15.00 -16.63 -15.44
CA GLU A 449 -16.45 -16.68 -15.19
C GLU A 449 -17.02 -15.32 -14.77
N ILE A 450 -16.25 -14.50 -14.04
CA ILE A 450 -16.62 -13.12 -13.71
C ILE A 450 -16.56 -12.19 -14.92
N LEU A 451 -15.46 -12.20 -15.67
CA LEU A 451 -15.23 -11.26 -16.77
C LEU A 451 -16.14 -11.52 -17.97
N THR A 452 -16.42 -12.77 -18.30
CA THR A 452 -17.16 -13.14 -19.52
C THR A 452 -18.66 -13.41 -19.25
N ALA A 453 -19.09 -13.28 -17.98
CA ALA A 453 -20.43 -13.58 -17.47
C ALA A 453 -21.57 -13.20 -18.43
N LYS A 454 -22.46 -14.17 -18.65
CA LYS A 454 -23.66 -14.14 -19.52
C LYS A 454 -24.80 -14.90 -18.84
N GLY A 455 -26.05 -14.63 -19.22
CA GLY A 455 -27.23 -15.33 -18.71
C GLY A 455 -27.98 -14.59 -17.61
N SER A 456 -28.77 -15.33 -16.84
CA SER A 456 -29.77 -14.79 -15.90
C SER A 456 -29.16 -14.44 -14.53
N THR A 457 -29.46 -13.25 -14.02
CA THR A 457 -29.07 -12.81 -12.66
C THR A 457 -29.74 -13.61 -11.52
N HIS A 458 -30.63 -14.55 -11.84
CA HIS A 458 -31.30 -15.46 -10.91
C HIS A 458 -30.88 -16.93 -11.12
N ARG A 459 -29.80 -17.17 -11.88
CA ARG A 459 -29.17 -18.50 -12.10
C ARG A 459 -27.64 -18.46 -12.24
N VAL A 460 -27.05 -17.33 -12.62
CA VAL A 460 -25.62 -17.14 -12.84
C VAL A 460 -25.12 -16.06 -11.89
N GLY A 461 -24.39 -16.44 -10.84
CA GLY A 461 -23.89 -15.54 -9.80
C GLY A 461 -23.10 -14.34 -10.36
N PRO A 462 -22.08 -14.57 -11.20
CA PRO A 462 -21.25 -13.46 -11.70
C PRO A 462 -21.99 -12.45 -12.58
N ALA A 463 -23.09 -12.84 -13.24
CA ALA A 463 -23.92 -11.92 -14.02
C ALA A 463 -24.56 -10.81 -13.15
N VAL A 464 -24.66 -11.01 -11.83
CA VAL A 464 -25.19 -10.02 -10.88
C VAL A 464 -24.25 -8.81 -10.72
N ILE A 465 -22.94 -8.96 -10.95
CA ILE A 465 -21.97 -7.85 -10.91
C ILE A 465 -22.36 -6.76 -11.93
N TYR A 466 -22.75 -7.19 -13.14
CA TYR A 466 -23.20 -6.33 -14.25
C TYR A 466 -24.61 -5.75 -14.04
N ARG A 467 -25.41 -6.33 -13.15
CA ARG A 467 -26.70 -5.75 -12.72
C ARG A 467 -26.46 -4.51 -11.86
N THR A 468 -25.53 -4.60 -10.92
CA THR A 468 -25.13 -3.51 -10.01
C THR A 468 -24.33 -2.41 -10.72
N ARG A 469 -23.30 -2.80 -11.48
CA ARG A 469 -22.37 -1.88 -12.14
C ARG A 469 -22.73 -1.79 -13.62
N ARG A 470 -23.65 -0.87 -13.92
CA ARG A 470 -24.36 -0.80 -15.21
C ARG A 470 -23.58 -0.10 -16.33
N GLU A 471 -22.49 0.60 -16.02
CA GLU A 471 -21.72 1.39 -17.00
C GLU A 471 -20.33 0.79 -17.25
N PRO A 472 -19.80 0.84 -18.48
CA PRO A 472 -18.42 0.46 -18.77
C PRO A 472 -17.36 1.11 -17.86
N ALA A 473 -17.58 2.36 -17.45
CA ALA A 473 -16.72 3.07 -16.49
C ALA A 473 -16.77 2.46 -15.08
N THR A 474 -17.95 2.08 -14.57
CA THR A 474 -18.09 1.49 -13.22
C THR A 474 -17.62 0.03 -13.17
N LEU A 475 -17.62 -0.66 -14.31
CA LEU A 475 -16.95 -1.96 -14.47
C LEU A 475 -15.43 -1.78 -14.52
N THR A 476 -14.92 -0.79 -15.25
CA THR A 476 -13.47 -0.49 -15.34
C THR A 476 -12.83 -0.31 -13.97
N THR A 477 -13.42 0.50 -13.10
CA THR A 477 -12.89 0.72 -11.74
C THR A 477 -12.88 -0.57 -10.92
N LEU A 478 -13.97 -1.35 -10.92
CA LEU A 478 -13.99 -2.64 -10.20
C LEU A 478 -12.92 -3.60 -10.72
N PHE A 479 -12.87 -3.81 -12.04
CA PHE A 479 -12.01 -4.84 -12.62
C PHE A 479 -10.53 -4.47 -12.51
N SER A 480 -10.16 -3.21 -12.71
CA SER A 480 -8.77 -2.76 -12.50
C SER A 480 -8.35 -2.82 -11.04
N GLN A 481 -9.20 -2.38 -10.10
CA GLN A 481 -8.85 -2.38 -8.68
C GLN A 481 -8.77 -3.79 -8.09
N VAL A 482 -9.72 -4.67 -8.39
CA VAL A 482 -9.77 -6.02 -7.80
C VAL A 482 -8.79 -6.99 -8.47
N PHE A 483 -8.76 -7.04 -9.80
CA PHE A 483 -8.00 -8.04 -10.56
C PHE A 483 -6.63 -7.57 -11.05
N LEU A 484 -6.42 -6.25 -11.22
CA LEU A 484 -5.11 -5.72 -11.61
C LEU A 484 -4.34 -5.07 -10.43
N GLY A 485 -5.03 -4.81 -9.30
CA GLY A 485 -4.48 -4.02 -8.20
C GLY A 485 -4.29 -2.54 -8.55
N VAL A 486 -5.01 -2.00 -9.53
CA VAL A 486 -4.82 -0.65 -10.07
C VAL A 486 -6.06 0.22 -9.84
N ARG A 487 -5.94 1.26 -9.00
CA ARG A 487 -7.03 2.21 -8.69
C ARG A 487 -7.25 3.23 -9.81
N MET A 488 -8.05 2.87 -10.80
CA MET A 488 -8.32 3.70 -11.99
C MET A 488 -9.35 4.83 -11.80
N GLU A 489 -10.07 4.96 -10.68
CA GLU A 489 -11.17 5.95 -10.58
C GLU A 489 -10.72 7.41 -10.79
N CYS A 490 -9.51 7.80 -10.35
CA CYS A 490 -8.99 9.14 -10.65
C CYS A 490 -8.75 9.37 -12.16
N ALA A 491 -8.37 8.31 -12.89
CA ALA A 491 -8.16 8.36 -14.33
C ALA A 491 -9.49 8.58 -15.11
N ARG A 492 -10.65 8.34 -14.49
CA ARG A 492 -11.96 8.58 -15.11
C ARG A 492 -12.18 10.04 -15.51
N CYS A 493 -11.76 10.99 -14.66
CA CYS A 493 -12.09 12.41 -14.80
C CYS A 493 -10.94 13.27 -15.33
N HIS A 494 -9.69 12.88 -15.07
CA HIS A 494 -8.46 13.53 -15.51
C HIS A 494 -7.35 12.47 -15.61
N HIS A 495 -6.10 12.79 -15.94
CA HIS A 495 -5.02 11.81 -15.79
C HIS A 495 -4.73 11.56 -14.29
N HIS A 496 -4.34 10.33 -13.91
CA HIS A 496 -4.16 9.97 -12.51
C HIS A 496 -3.01 10.79 -11.87
N PRO A 497 -3.21 11.45 -10.71
CA PRO A 497 -2.29 12.46 -10.19
C PRO A 497 -0.92 11.91 -9.75
N ASN A 498 -0.85 10.63 -9.36
CA ASN A 498 0.34 9.98 -8.83
C ASN A 498 0.73 8.72 -9.64
N GLU A 499 0.38 8.61 -10.93
CA GLU A 499 0.66 7.42 -11.73
C GLU A 499 0.60 7.72 -13.23
N ARG A 500 1.20 6.87 -14.07
CA ARG A 500 1.22 7.01 -15.54
C ARG A 500 -0.16 6.94 -16.24
N TRP A 501 -1.23 6.56 -15.54
CA TRP A 501 -2.51 6.23 -16.16
C TRP A 501 -3.28 7.47 -16.64
N SER A 502 -3.51 7.52 -17.95
CA SER A 502 -4.27 8.59 -18.59
C SER A 502 -5.78 8.36 -18.55
N GLN A 503 -6.55 9.43 -18.80
CA GLN A 503 -7.98 9.30 -19.08
C GLN A 503 -8.25 8.48 -20.34
N ARG A 504 -7.31 8.45 -21.28
CA ARG A 504 -7.40 7.61 -22.48
C ARG A 504 -7.33 6.13 -22.12
N ASP A 505 -6.40 5.72 -21.26
CA ASP A 505 -6.26 4.34 -20.78
C ASP A 505 -7.52 3.86 -20.06
N PHE A 506 -8.11 4.71 -19.20
CA PHE A 506 -9.37 4.41 -18.52
C PHE A 506 -10.47 4.05 -19.53
N TYR A 507 -10.72 4.91 -20.52
CA TYR A 507 -11.82 4.69 -21.46
C TYR A 507 -11.48 3.68 -22.58
N GLN A 508 -10.20 3.42 -22.87
CA GLN A 508 -9.78 2.28 -23.70
C GLN A 508 -10.00 0.94 -22.99
N PHE A 509 -9.75 0.85 -21.68
CA PHE A 509 -10.12 -0.34 -20.90
C PHE A 509 -11.64 -0.50 -20.80
N ALA A 510 -12.36 0.61 -20.60
CA ALA A 510 -13.83 0.61 -20.58
C ALA A 510 -14.45 0.10 -21.89
N ALA A 511 -13.79 0.30 -23.04
CA ALA A 511 -14.32 -0.14 -24.32
C ALA A 511 -14.54 -1.68 -24.41
N PHE A 512 -13.83 -2.50 -23.63
CA PHE A 512 -14.11 -3.95 -23.53
C PHE A 512 -15.54 -4.26 -23.03
N PHE A 513 -16.13 -3.40 -22.20
CA PHE A 513 -17.48 -3.61 -21.66
C PHE A 513 -18.60 -3.01 -22.53
N ALA A 514 -18.28 -2.27 -23.59
CA ALA A 514 -19.24 -1.50 -24.39
C ALA A 514 -20.34 -2.35 -25.06
N GLU A 515 -20.02 -3.60 -25.37
CA GLU A 515 -20.91 -4.55 -26.06
C GLU A 515 -21.69 -5.44 -25.08
N THR A 516 -21.53 -5.23 -23.77
CA THR A 516 -22.34 -5.89 -22.73
C THR A 516 -23.74 -5.27 -22.71
N LYS A 517 -24.73 -6.01 -23.17
CA LYS A 517 -26.15 -5.62 -23.21
C LYS A 517 -26.93 -6.36 -22.11
N ARG A 518 -28.17 -5.92 -21.89
CA ARG A 518 -29.06 -6.44 -20.84
C ARG A 518 -30.53 -6.34 -21.23
N LYS A 519 -31.34 -7.29 -20.76
CA LYS A 519 -32.80 -7.36 -20.96
C LYS A 519 -33.47 -7.89 -19.71
N GLY A 520 -34.55 -7.25 -19.24
CA GLY A 520 -35.24 -7.63 -18.01
C GLY A 520 -36.04 -6.47 -17.41
N THR A 521 -36.47 -6.60 -16.15
CA THR A 521 -37.34 -5.62 -15.48
C THR A 521 -36.61 -4.40 -14.92
N GLY A 522 -35.29 -4.31 -15.04
CA GLY A 522 -34.50 -3.18 -14.53
C GLY A 522 -34.07 -3.30 -13.07
N ILE A 523 -33.73 -2.15 -12.48
CA ILE A 523 -33.63 -1.96 -11.03
C ILE A 523 -34.93 -1.24 -10.62
N SER A 524 -35.81 -1.95 -9.93
CA SER A 524 -37.13 -1.45 -9.52
C SER A 524 -37.47 -1.92 -8.10
N PRO A 525 -37.92 -1.02 -7.19
CA PRO A 525 -38.52 -1.45 -5.94
C PRO A 525 -39.81 -2.27 -6.19
N PRO A 526 -40.21 -3.20 -5.30
CA PRO A 526 -39.56 -3.58 -4.03
C PRO A 526 -38.93 -4.99 -4.04
N ILE A 527 -37.90 -5.17 -3.19
CA ILE A 527 -37.35 -6.43 -2.59
C ILE A 527 -36.93 -7.59 -3.54
N SER A 528 -37.78 -8.05 -4.46
CA SER A 528 -37.54 -9.24 -5.29
C SER A 528 -36.81 -8.94 -6.60
N ALA A 529 -36.88 -7.69 -7.08
CA ALA A 529 -36.25 -7.14 -8.30
C ALA A 529 -36.14 -8.15 -9.46
N GLY A 530 -37.17 -8.20 -10.31
CA GLY A 530 -37.34 -9.20 -11.37
C GLY A 530 -36.12 -9.44 -12.27
N THR A 531 -36.07 -10.62 -12.89
CA THR A 531 -34.88 -11.15 -13.59
C THR A 531 -34.32 -10.20 -14.65
N GLU A 532 -33.02 -9.91 -14.60
CA GLU A 532 -32.26 -9.44 -15.76
C GLU A 532 -31.46 -10.59 -16.40
N PHE A 533 -31.22 -10.46 -17.70
CA PHE A 533 -30.32 -11.30 -18.49
C PHE A 533 -29.21 -10.42 -19.06
N ILE A 534 -27.95 -10.83 -18.82
CA ILE A 534 -26.74 -10.19 -19.37
C ILE A 534 -26.31 -10.97 -20.61
N TYR A 535 -25.97 -10.27 -21.70
CA TYR A 535 -25.55 -10.90 -22.95
C TYR A 535 -24.64 -9.97 -23.75
N HIS A 536 -23.79 -10.54 -24.62
CA HIS A 536 -23.10 -9.79 -25.65
C HIS A 536 -24.03 -9.52 -26.84
N ALA A 537 -24.00 -8.31 -27.38
CA ALA A 537 -24.44 -8.05 -28.75
C ALA A 537 -23.67 -6.85 -29.34
N PRO A 538 -23.37 -6.86 -30.64
CA PRO A 538 -22.57 -5.82 -31.29
C PRO A 538 -23.27 -4.45 -31.30
N GLY A 539 -22.50 -3.41 -31.56
CA GLY A 539 -22.96 -2.02 -31.52
C GLY A 539 -22.77 -1.39 -30.14
N GLY A 540 -21.65 -1.64 -29.48
CA GLY A 540 -21.13 -0.85 -28.38
C GLY A 540 -20.01 0.08 -28.81
N SER A 541 -19.92 1.27 -28.21
CA SER A 541 -18.72 2.10 -28.31
C SER A 541 -18.54 2.92 -27.03
N VAL A 542 -17.28 3.16 -26.66
CA VAL A 542 -16.90 4.12 -25.63
C VAL A 542 -16.18 5.28 -26.32
N ARG A 543 -16.44 6.50 -25.84
CA ARG A 543 -15.81 7.72 -26.35
C ARG A 543 -14.97 8.39 -25.28
N HIS A 544 -13.86 9.01 -25.68
CA HIS A 544 -13.10 9.88 -24.81
C HIS A 544 -13.94 11.13 -24.48
N PRO A 545 -14.13 11.52 -23.20
CA PRO A 545 -15.07 12.59 -22.84
C PRO A 545 -14.66 13.96 -23.38
N VAL A 546 -13.35 14.24 -23.49
CA VAL A 546 -12.83 15.52 -24.04
C VAL A 546 -12.78 15.56 -25.57
N SER A 547 -12.12 14.58 -26.23
CA SER A 547 -11.94 14.61 -27.70
C SER A 547 -13.12 14.04 -28.50
N ASN A 548 -14.10 13.40 -27.83
CA ASN A 548 -15.26 12.70 -28.44
C ASN A 548 -14.88 11.53 -29.39
N GLU A 549 -13.59 11.19 -29.46
CA GLU A 549 -13.02 10.09 -30.24
C GLU A 549 -13.57 8.73 -29.76
N VAL A 550 -13.91 7.83 -30.69
CA VAL A 550 -14.26 6.43 -30.36
C VAL A 550 -12.99 5.66 -30.04
N LEU A 551 -12.90 5.14 -28.81
CA LEU A 551 -11.71 4.43 -28.34
C LEU A 551 -11.83 2.92 -28.59
N LYS A 552 -10.73 2.32 -29.04
CA LYS A 552 -10.61 0.87 -29.22
C LYS A 552 -10.30 0.19 -27.88
N PRO A 553 -10.84 -1.02 -27.61
CA PRO A 553 -10.47 -1.81 -26.44
C PRO A 553 -8.95 -2.02 -26.34
N THR A 554 -8.35 -1.68 -25.21
CA THR A 554 -6.91 -1.80 -24.96
C THR A 554 -6.66 -2.11 -23.48
N PRO A 555 -5.87 -3.13 -23.12
CA PRO A 555 -5.55 -3.43 -21.73
C PRO A 555 -4.57 -2.41 -21.15
N LEU A 556 -4.49 -2.34 -19.81
CA LEU A 556 -3.59 -1.40 -19.15
C LEU A 556 -2.11 -1.77 -19.42
N ALA A 557 -1.33 -0.79 -19.86
CA ALA A 557 0.08 -0.93 -20.27
C ALA A 557 0.34 -1.96 -21.39
N ALA A 558 -0.65 -2.24 -22.23
CA ALA A 558 -0.52 -3.08 -23.42
C ALA A 558 -0.91 -2.33 -24.70
N THR A 559 -0.57 -2.88 -25.87
CA THR A 559 -1.11 -2.43 -27.16
C THR A 559 -2.57 -2.87 -27.35
N PRO A 560 -3.36 -2.21 -28.22
CA PRO A 560 -4.72 -2.65 -28.53
C PRO A 560 -4.73 -4.10 -29.03
N LEU A 561 -5.63 -4.93 -28.46
CA LEU A 561 -5.73 -6.34 -28.85
C LEU A 561 -6.49 -6.50 -30.17
N ASN A 562 -6.16 -7.55 -30.92
CA ASN A 562 -6.93 -7.95 -32.10
C ASN A 562 -8.17 -8.73 -31.65
N ILE A 563 -9.36 -8.10 -31.75
CA ILE A 563 -10.63 -8.71 -31.36
C ILE A 563 -11.35 -9.20 -32.62
N PRO A 564 -11.65 -10.50 -32.75
CA PRO A 564 -12.35 -11.04 -33.91
C PRO A 564 -13.76 -10.44 -34.06
N ALA A 565 -14.15 -10.10 -35.29
CA ALA A 565 -15.44 -9.46 -35.56
C ALA A 565 -16.62 -10.33 -35.13
N GLY A 566 -17.55 -9.74 -34.37
CA GLY A 566 -18.74 -10.44 -33.84
C GLY A 566 -18.49 -11.33 -32.61
N THR A 567 -17.30 -11.25 -31.99
CA THR A 567 -17.02 -11.87 -30.69
C THR A 567 -17.16 -10.88 -29.53
N ASP A 568 -17.30 -11.39 -28.30
CA ASP A 568 -17.40 -10.56 -27.09
C ASP A 568 -15.99 -10.10 -26.67
N PRO A 569 -15.68 -8.78 -26.68
CA PRO A 569 -14.35 -8.26 -26.33
C PRO A 569 -13.82 -8.73 -24.97
N ARG A 570 -14.70 -9.11 -24.05
CA ARG A 570 -14.35 -9.60 -22.72
C ARG A 570 -13.67 -10.97 -22.75
N GLU A 571 -13.92 -11.80 -23.76
CA GLU A 571 -13.22 -13.08 -23.95
C GLU A 571 -11.73 -12.82 -24.27
N THR A 572 -11.45 -11.92 -25.20
CA THR A 572 -10.07 -11.52 -25.56
C THR A 572 -9.36 -10.76 -24.43
N LEU A 573 -10.09 -10.03 -23.58
CA LEU A 573 -9.53 -9.49 -22.34
C LEU A 573 -9.20 -10.59 -21.32
N ALA A 574 -10.02 -11.65 -21.24
CA ALA A 574 -9.72 -12.81 -20.39
C ALA A 574 -8.50 -13.59 -20.93
N GLU A 575 -8.38 -13.77 -22.24
CA GLU A 575 -7.22 -14.39 -22.87
C GLU A 575 -5.91 -13.64 -22.60
N TRP A 576 -5.95 -12.30 -22.50
CA TRP A 576 -4.78 -11.49 -22.09
C TRP A 576 -4.53 -11.46 -20.57
N LEU A 577 -5.59 -11.49 -19.76
CA LEU A 577 -5.48 -11.35 -18.31
C LEU A 577 -4.98 -12.63 -17.62
N LEU A 578 -5.36 -13.78 -18.16
CA LEU A 578 -5.25 -15.08 -17.50
C LEU A 578 -4.02 -15.90 -17.94
N THR A 579 -2.98 -15.22 -18.43
CA THR A 579 -1.67 -15.83 -18.74
C THR A 579 -0.75 -15.80 -17.51
N PRO A 580 0.08 -16.83 -17.26
CA PRO A 580 1.06 -16.82 -16.16
C PRO A 580 2.01 -15.62 -16.18
N GLU A 581 2.33 -15.11 -17.36
CA GLU A 581 3.21 -13.95 -17.59
C GLU A 581 2.51 -12.60 -17.37
N ASN A 582 1.21 -12.59 -17.02
CA ASN A 582 0.47 -11.34 -16.82
C ASN A 582 1.01 -10.60 -15.57
N PRO A 583 1.54 -9.37 -15.71
CA PRO A 583 2.24 -8.70 -14.61
C PRO A 583 1.30 -8.16 -13.51
N PHE A 584 -0.02 -8.37 -13.62
CA PHE A 584 -1.01 -7.83 -12.70
C PHE A 584 -1.72 -8.91 -11.89
N LEU A 585 -2.35 -9.90 -12.54
CA LEU A 585 -3.32 -10.81 -11.89
C LEU A 585 -2.72 -11.57 -10.70
N ALA A 586 -1.63 -12.28 -10.94
CA ALA A 586 -0.98 -13.10 -9.91
C ALA A 586 -0.44 -12.23 -8.76
N ARG A 587 0.13 -11.06 -9.06
CA ARG A 587 0.65 -10.11 -8.04
C ARG A 587 -0.48 -9.54 -7.19
N ALA A 588 -1.57 -9.10 -7.80
CA ALA A 588 -2.72 -8.53 -7.10
C ALA A 588 -3.35 -9.55 -6.13
N MET A 589 -3.41 -10.82 -6.51
CA MET A 589 -3.94 -11.87 -5.64
C MET A 589 -2.94 -12.33 -4.57
N ALA A 590 -1.68 -12.60 -4.92
CA ALA A 590 -0.63 -12.91 -3.96
C ALA A 590 -0.54 -11.86 -2.85
N ASN A 591 -0.58 -10.58 -3.22
CA ASN A 591 -0.54 -9.46 -2.28
C ASN A 591 -1.79 -9.35 -1.39
N ARG A 592 -2.99 -9.65 -1.92
CA ARG A 592 -4.23 -9.67 -1.14
C ARG A 592 -4.25 -10.82 -0.14
N VAL A 593 -3.90 -12.05 -0.56
CA VAL A 593 -3.84 -13.21 0.34
C VAL A 593 -2.77 -12.99 1.42
N TRP A 594 -1.58 -12.51 1.06
CA TRP A 594 -0.54 -12.11 2.00
C TRP A 594 -1.05 -11.10 3.04
N GLY A 595 -1.77 -10.06 2.60
CA GLY A 595 -2.41 -9.08 3.47
C GLY A 595 -3.42 -9.67 4.46
N GLN A 596 -4.14 -10.74 4.09
CA GLN A 596 -5.08 -11.41 5.01
C GLN A 596 -4.37 -12.23 6.10
N PHE A 597 -3.21 -12.83 5.83
CA PHE A 597 -2.45 -13.61 6.83
C PHE A 597 -1.48 -12.78 7.68
N LEU A 598 -0.87 -11.71 7.13
CA LEU A 598 0.11 -10.87 7.84
C LEU A 598 -0.37 -9.43 8.11
N GLY A 599 -1.60 -9.09 7.72
CA GLY A 599 -2.28 -7.82 8.08
C GLY A 599 -1.89 -6.61 7.25
N ARG A 600 -0.78 -6.71 6.53
CA ARG A 600 -0.28 -5.70 5.61
C ARG A 600 0.15 -6.39 4.33
N GLY A 601 -0.28 -5.88 3.18
CA GLY A 601 0.24 -6.33 1.88
C GLY A 601 1.68 -5.88 1.68
N ILE A 602 2.43 -6.59 0.84
CA ILE A 602 3.77 -6.19 0.39
C ILE A 602 3.68 -4.86 -0.39
N VAL A 603 2.59 -4.67 -1.14
CA VAL A 603 2.04 -3.33 -1.46
C VAL A 603 0.86 -3.08 -0.51
N HIS A 604 0.81 -1.91 0.11
CA HIS A 604 -0.30 -1.52 1.00
C HIS A 604 -0.81 -0.11 0.66
N PRO A 605 -2.13 0.14 0.49
CA PRO A 605 -3.24 -0.83 0.48
C PRO A 605 -3.06 -1.95 -0.56
N VAL A 606 -3.72 -3.10 -0.34
CA VAL A 606 -3.43 -4.34 -1.10
C VAL A 606 -3.75 -4.28 -2.60
N ASP A 607 -4.43 -3.22 -3.01
CA ASP A 607 -4.99 -2.92 -4.33
C ASP A 607 -4.50 -1.57 -4.90
N ASP A 608 -3.40 -1.01 -4.37
CA ASP A 608 -2.86 0.31 -4.75
C ASP A 608 -1.49 0.21 -5.46
N PHE A 609 -1.35 -0.71 -6.42
CA PHE A 609 -0.12 -0.92 -7.18
C PHE A 609 0.21 0.31 -8.05
N ARG A 610 1.23 1.05 -7.64
CA ARG A 610 1.69 2.28 -8.30
C ARG A 610 3.21 2.37 -8.33
N ALA A 611 3.76 3.01 -9.35
CA ALA A 611 5.16 3.40 -9.41
C ALA A 611 5.57 4.32 -8.23
N THR A 612 4.61 5.02 -7.62
CA THR A 612 4.77 5.83 -6.40
C THR A 612 4.46 5.08 -5.10
N ASN A 613 3.87 3.88 -5.16
CA ASN A 613 3.66 2.98 -4.01
C ASN A 613 4.31 1.62 -4.32
N PRO A 614 5.65 1.56 -4.40
CA PRO A 614 6.36 0.34 -4.74
C PRO A 614 6.22 -0.71 -3.63
N PRO A 615 6.32 -2.01 -3.95
CA PRO A 615 6.32 -3.05 -2.92
C PRO A 615 7.50 -2.86 -1.95
N VAL A 616 7.29 -3.19 -0.67
CA VAL A 616 8.37 -3.21 0.35
C VAL A 616 9.37 -4.34 0.08
N ASN A 617 8.95 -5.42 -0.57
CA ASN A 617 9.82 -6.49 -1.04
C ASN A 617 9.36 -6.93 -2.45
N PRO A 618 9.79 -6.22 -3.51
CA PRO A 618 9.39 -6.53 -4.88
C PRO A 618 9.75 -7.96 -5.28
N GLU A 619 10.93 -8.42 -4.90
CA GLU A 619 11.47 -9.74 -5.22
C GLU A 619 10.59 -10.85 -4.62
N LEU A 620 10.17 -10.69 -3.35
CA LEU A 620 9.23 -11.59 -2.68
C LEU A 620 7.84 -11.62 -3.34
N LEU A 621 7.29 -10.45 -3.69
CA LEU A 621 5.99 -10.37 -4.35
C LEU A 621 6.00 -11.01 -5.74
N ASP A 622 7.08 -10.81 -6.48
CA ASP A 622 7.26 -11.36 -7.82
C ASP A 622 7.47 -12.88 -7.77
N ALA A 623 8.20 -13.40 -6.76
CA ALA A 623 8.33 -14.84 -6.51
C ALA A 623 7.02 -15.50 -6.09
N LEU A 624 6.24 -14.87 -5.19
CA LEU A 624 4.91 -15.35 -4.79
C LEU A 624 3.93 -15.39 -5.98
N ALA A 625 3.97 -14.36 -6.84
CA ALA A 625 3.16 -14.32 -8.05
C ALA A 625 3.56 -15.42 -9.05
N ALA A 626 4.86 -15.68 -9.21
CA ALA A 626 5.35 -16.75 -10.08
C ALA A 626 4.98 -18.14 -9.55
N ASP A 627 5.18 -18.44 -8.26
CA ASP A 627 4.79 -19.73 -7.67
C ASP A 627 3.27 -19.94 -7.77
N PHE A 628 2.45 -18.92 -7.51
CA PHE A 628 0.99 -18.98 -7.68
C PHE A 628 0.56 -19.22 -9.13
N ALA A 629 1.19 -18.56 -10.11
CA ALA A 629 0.86 -18.72 -11.52
C ALA A 629 1.32 -20.06 -12.13
N VAL A 630 2.40 -20.65 -11.60
CA VAL A 630 2.91 -21.97 -12.02
C VAL A 630 2.11 -23.13 -11.44
N HIS A 631 1.45 -22.95 -10.28
CA HIS A 631 0.58 -23.95 -9.66
C HIS A 631 -0.90 -23.67 -10.00
N ASP A 632 -1.21 -23.49 -11.29
CA ASP A 632 -2.56 -23.32 -11.86
C ASP A 632 -3.47 -22.32 -11.13
N PHE A 633 -2.90 -21.27 -10.55
CA PHE A 633 -3.59 -20.27 -9.72
C PHE A 633 -4.41 -20.89 -8.56
N ASP A 634 -3.91 -21.98 -7.95
CA ASP A 634 -4.49 -22.60 -6.74
C ASP A 634 -4.33 -21.70 -5.51
N LEU A 635 -5.47 -21.28 -4.95
CA LEU A 635 -5.52 -20.45 -3.75
C LEU A 635 -5.13 -21.22 -2.49
N ARG A 636 -5.48 -22.51 -2.34
CA ARG A 636 -5.05 -23.32 -1.17
C ARG A 636 -3.53 -23.51 -1.18
N HIS A 637 -2.92 -23.75 -2.34
CA HIS A 637 -1.46 -23.79 -2.50
C HIS A 637 -0.79 -22.49 -2.05
N LEU A 638 -1.24 -21.33 -2.54
CA LEU A 638 -0.71 -20.02 -2.13
C LEU A 638 -0.82 -19.80 -0.61
N MET A 639 -1.95 -20.19 0.00
CA MET A 639 -2.16 -20.09 1.46
C MET A 639 -1.21 -21.03 2.21
N ARG A 640 -1.12 -22.30 1.79
CA ARG A 640 -0.19 -23.31 2.32
C ARG A 640 1.26 -22.83 2.29
N ARG A 641 1.71 -22.20 1.20
CA ARG A 641 3.05 -21.62 1.05
C ARG A 641 3.32 -20.52 2.09
N ILE A 642 2.38 -19.59 2.25
CA ILE A 642 2.48 -18.49 3.21
C ILE A 642 2.48 -19.03 4.64
N MET A 643 1.55 -19.91 4.99
CA MET A 643 1.43 -20.45 6.36
C MET A 643 2.63 -21.34 6.78
N ASN A 644 3.28 -22.00 5.82
CA ASN A 644 4.50 -22.77 6.07
C ASN A 644 5.78 -21.92 6.10
N SER A 645 5.75 -20.63 5.75
CA SER A 645 6.91 -19.73 5.91
C SER A 645 7.29 -19.57 7.39
N ARG A 646 8.57 -19.27 7.68
CA ARG A 646 8.96 -18.81 9.02
C ARG A 646 8.31 -17.47 9.36
N LEU A 647 8.11 -16.59 8.38
CA LEU A 647 7.43 -15.30 8.57
C LEU A 647 6.03 -15.42 9.18
N TYR A 648 5.19 -16.35 8.71
CA TYR A 648 3.88 -16.61 9.32
C TYR A 648 3.97 -17.29 10.70
N GLN A 649 5.13 -17.85 11.04
CA GLN A 649 5.37 -18.58 12.28
C GLN A 649 6.26 -17.83 13.29
N LEU A 650 6.45 -16.51 13.12
CA LEU A 650 7.11 -15.65 14.13
C LEU A 650 6.11 -15.29 15.25
N SER A 651 6.58 -15.05 16.48
CA SER A 651 5.77 -14.40 17.52
C SER A 651 5.55 -12.92 17.18
N SER A 652 4.49 -12.30 17.74
CA SER A 652 4.28 -10.85 17.65
C SER A 652 5.10 -10.05 18.66
N LEU A 653 5.75 -10.71 19.62
CA LEU A 653 6.68 -10.09 20.56
C LEU A 653 7.94 -9.59 19.83
N PRO A 654 8.30 -8.30 19.91
CA PRO A 654 9.48 -7.76 19.23
C PRO A 654 10.78 -8.07 19.96
N ASN A 655 11.84 -8.28 19.19
CA ASN A 655 13.23 -8.22 19.64
C ASN A 655 13.78 -6.77 19.59
N LYS A 656 15.03 -6.56 20.01
CA LYS A 656 15.67 -5.23 20.07
C LYS A 656 15.89 -4.55 18.71
N THR A 657 15.82 -5.28 17.61
CA THR A 657 16.02 -4.76 16.23
C THR A 657 14.69 -4.40 15.55
N ASN A 658 13.62 -5.18 15.80
CA ASN A 658 12.35 -5.08 15.07
C ASN A 658 11.20 -4.42 15.86
N VAL A 659 11.47 -3.84 17.03
CA VAL A 659 10.46 -3.11 17.82
C VAL A 659 9.86 -1.90 17.08
N GLN A 660 10.59 -1.33 16.12
CA GLN A 660 10.11 -0.27 15.22
C GLN A 660 9.66 -0.79 13.84
N ASP A 661 9.77 -2.09 13.54
CA ASP A 661 9.31 -2.63 12.27
C ASP A 661 7.77 -2.65 12.20
N THR A 662 7.25 -2.12 11.10
CA THR A 662 5.83 -2.00 10.76
C THR A 662 5.52 -2.40 9.31
N SER A 663 6.54 -2.75 8.51
CA SER A 663 6.36 -3.02 7.08
C SER A 663 7.13 -4.24 6.54
N SER A 664 8.22 -4.67 7.19
CA SER A 664 9.14 -5.68 6.66
C SER A 664 8.75 -7.12 6.98
N PHE A 665 7.79 -7.34 7.88
CA PHE A 665 7.36 -8.66 8.39
C PHE A 665 8.43 -9.40 9.21
N SER A 666 9.31 -8.69 9.89
CA SER A 666 10.34 -9.30 10.77
C SER A 666 9.82 -9.80 12.12
N ARG A 667 8.51 -9.69 12.35
CA ARG A 667 7.71 -10.33 13.40
C ARG A 667 6.27 -10.40 12.92
N PHE A 668 5.43 -11.20 13.59
CA PHE A 668 4.01 -11.17 13.28
C PHE A 668 3.36 -9.88 13.79
N TYR A 669 2.51 -9.24 13.00
CA TYR A 669 1.77 -8.06 13.43
C TYR A 669 0.42 -8.49 14.00
N ARG A 670 0.02 -7.92 15.14
CA ARG A 670 -1.26 -8.24 15.79
C ARG A 670 -2.42 -7.65 14.98
N ARG A 671 -3.44 -8.46 14.68
CA ARG A 671 -4.56 -8.13 13.80
C ARG A 671 -5.88 -8.25 14.54
N ARG A 672 -6.75 -7.25 14.40
CA ARG A 672 -8.11 -7.32 14.94
C ARG A 672 -8.88 -8.43 14.22
N ILE A 673 -9.60 -9.26 14.96
CA ILE A 673 -10.50 -10.25 14.37
C ILE A 673 -11.67 -9.52 13.66
N SER A 674 -12.08 -10.02 12.49
CA SER A 674 -13.22 -9.48 11.72
C SER A 674 -14.54 -9.60 12.52
N ALA A 675 -15.52 -8.75 12.20
CA ALA A 675 -16.78 -8.69 12.93
C ALA A 675 -17.52 -10.04 12.98
N GLU A 676 -17.58 -10.73 11.84
CA GLU A 676 -18.21 -12.03 11.66
C GLU A 676 -17.48 -13.12 12.45
N ASN A 677 -16.17 -13.27 12.23
CA ASN A 677 -15.36 -14.27 12.92
C ASN A 677 -15.38 -14.04 14.44
N LEU A 678 -15.33 -12.79 14.92
CA LEU A 678 -15.40 -12.48 16.35
C LEU A 678 -16.78 -12.82 16.93
N HIS A 679 -17.87 -12.51 16.22
CA HIS A 679 -19.21 -12.93 16.65
C HIS A 679 -19.33 -14.46 16.71
N ASP A 680 -18.80 -15.18 15.72
CA ASP A 680 -18.87 -16.64 15.65
C ASP A 680 -18.01 -17.32 16.72
N ILE A 681 -16.85 -16.74 17.03
CA ILE A 681 -16.01 -17.12 18.18
C ILE A 681 -16.73 -16.84 19.51
N LEU A 682 -17.45 -15.72 19.64
CA LEU A 682 -18.28 -15.44 20.83
C LEU A 682 -19.47 -16.42 20.97
N VAL A 683 -20.07 -16.86 19.86
CA VAL A 683 -21.07 -17.94 19.83
C VAL A 683 -20.45 -19.29 20.25
N GLN A 684 -19.27 -19.63 19.73
CA GLN A 684 -18.53 -20.85 20.08
C GLN A 684 -18.12 -20.88 21.56
N VAL A 685 -17.59 -19.77 22.08
CA VAL A 685 -17.16 -19.62 23.48
C VAL A 685 -18.34 -19.64 24.45
N SER A 686 -19.39 -18.86 24.18
CA SER A 686 -20.61 -18.91 25.01
C SER A 686 -21.36 -20.24 24.89
N GLY A 687 -21.21 -20.97 23.79
CA GLY A 687 -21.97 -22.19 23.51
C GLY A 687 -23.47 -21.93 23.26
N VAL A 688 -23.82 -20.71 22.83
CA VAL A 688 -25.20 -20.25 22.62
C VAL A 688 -25.34 -19.70 21.20
N GLU A 689 -26.18 -20.36 20.39
CA GLU A 689 -26.47 -20.00 19.01
C GLU A 689 -26.99 -18.55 18.84
N SER A 690 -26.80 -17.99 17.65
CA SER A 690 -27.37 -16.71 17.23
C SER A 690 -28.22 -16.91 15.97
N GLY A 691 -29.54 -16.88 16.11
CA GLY A 691 -30.44 -17.00 14.98
C GLY A 691 -30.46 -15.74 14.09
N PHE A 692 -30.18 -15.91 12.80
CA PHE A 692 -30.28 -14.85 11.80
C PHE A 692 -31.56 -14.97 10.94
N TYR A 693 -32.15 -13.84 10.54
CA TYR A 693 -33.38 -13.84 9.75
C TYR A 693 -33.16 -14.40 8.34
N ASN A 694 -34.04 -15.31 7.91
CA ASN A 694 -33.96 -16.07 6.64
C ASN A 694 -32.69 -16.93 6.48
N LEU A 695 -32.11 -17.42 7.57
CA LEU A 695 -31.02 -18.41 7.59
C LEU A 695 -31.36 -19.58 8.54
N ARG A 696 -30.52 -20.62 8.52
CA ARG A 696 -30.54 -21.71 9.50
C ARG A 696 -30.20 -21.17 10.91
N ARG A 697 -30.65 -21.83 11.98
CA ARG A 697 -30.49 -21.31 13.37
C ARG A 697 -29.03 -21.33 13.83
N ASP A 698 -28.34 -22.36 13.35
CA ASP A 698 -26.93 -22.71 13.46
C ASP A 698 -26.04 -22.00 12.41
N ALA A 699 -26.55 -20.97 11.73
CA ALA A 699 -25.79 -20.23 10.72
C ALA A 699 -24.72 -19.35 11.37
N ARG A 700 -23.50 -19.43 10.84
CA ARG A 700 -22.39 -18.56 11.20
C ARG A 700 -22.52 -17.19 10.53
N SER A 701 -21.91 -16.17 11.10
CA SER A 701 -21.83 -14.81 10.56
C SER A 701 -21.03 -14.75 9.26
N VAL A 702 -20.09 -15.67 9.05
CA VAL A 702 -19.43 -15.82 7.74
C VAL A 702 -20.43 -16.26 6.63
N GLU A 703 -21.56 -16.87 6.97
CA GLU A 703 -22.64 -17.28 6.04
C GLU A 703 -23.58 -16.14 5.61
N LEU A 704 -23.36 -14.92 6.11
CA LEU A 704 -24.23 -13.78 5.82
C LEU A 704 -24.02 -13.26 4.39
N TRP A 705 -24.96 -13.59 3.52
CA TRP A 705 -25.02 -13.17 2.10
C TRP A 705 -25.48 -11.70 1.90
N THR A 706 -25.66 -10.94 2.99
CA THR A 706 -26.11 -9.54 2.99
C THR A 706 -25.58 -8.82 4.23
N THR A 707 -25.10 -7.58 4.09
CA THR A 707 -24.72 -6.73 5.24
C THR A 707 -25.86 -5.86 5.78
N ARG A 708 -27.08 -5.96 5.22
CA ARG A 708 -28.27 -5.30 5.78
C ARG A 708 -28.87 -6.15 6.90
N MET A 709 -28.35 -6.00 8.12
CA MET A 709 -28.76 -6.78 9.29
C MET A 709 -28.72 -5.95 10.58
N ASP A 710 -29.64 -6.21 11.52
CA ASP A 710 -29.65 -5.62 12.86
C ASP A 710 -28.69 -6.40 13.77
N SER A 711 -27.47 -5.91 13.91
CA SER A 711 -26.51 -6.42 14.89
C SER A 711 -25.49 -5.34 15.26
N ALA A 712 -25.75 -4.65 16.38
CA ALA A 712 -24.86 -3.65 16.94
C ALA A 712 -23.42 -4.14 17.19
N LEU A 713 -23.20 -5.45 17.38
CA LEU A 713 -21.85 -6.01 17.47
C LEU A 713 -21.17 -6.04 16.10
N LEU A 714 -21.84 -6.54 15.06
CA LEU A 714 -21.27 -6.56 13.71
C LEU A 714 -20.99 -5.13 13.21
N GLU A 715 -21.91 -4.20 13.45
CA GLU A 715 -21.75 -2.77 13.14
C GLU A 715 -20.53 -2.17 13.88
N SER A 716 -20.42 -2.38 15.21
CA SER A 716 -19.30 -1.85 16.01
C SER A 716 -17.94 -2.37 15.55
N PHE A 717 -17.86 -3.61 15.07
CA PHE A 717 -16.64 -4.24 14.58
C PHE A 717 -16.41 -4.09 13.06
N GLY A 718 -17.19 -3.26 12.37
CA GLY A 718 -16.92 -2.83 10.99
C GLY A 718 -17.55 -3.70 9.90
N LEU A 719 -18.82 -4.09 10.06
CA LEU A 719 -19.62 -4.68 8.99
C LEU A 719 -19.75 -3.71 7.78
N PRO A 720 -19.44 -4.12 6.53
CA PRO A 720 -19.39 -3.20 5.40
C PRO A 720 -20.74 -2.57 5.03
N ASN A 721 -20.73 -1.26 4.79
CA ASN A 721 -21.92 -0.51 4.36
C ASN A 721 -22.36 -0.92 2.95
N SER A 722 -23.47 -1.68 2.86
CA SER A 722 -24.05 -2.12 1.58
C SER A 722 -24.35 -0.99 0.57
N SER A 723 -24.41 0.27 0.99
CA SER A 723 -24.74 1.40 0.12
C SER A 723 -23.53 1.95 -0.66
N GLU A 724 -22.31 1.60 -0.26
CA GLU A 724 -21.08 2.09 -0.89
C GLU A 724 -20.78 1.35 -2.21
N ASN A 725 -20.12 2.05 -3.13
CA ASN A 725 -19.94 1.57 -4.52
C ASN A 725 -18.53 1.01 -4.79
N CYS A 726 -17.55 1.44 -3.98
CA CYS A 726 -16.14 1.11 -4.11
C CYS A 726 -15.84 -0.16 -3.30
N PRO A 727 -15.06 -1.13 -3.82
CA PRO A 727 -14.50 -2.19 -3.01
C PRO A 727 -13.38 -1.60 -2.15
N VAL A 728 -13.72 -1.17 -0.93
CA VAL A 728 -12.76 -0.70 0.07
C VAL A 728 -12.50 -1.85 1.03
N GLU A 729 -11.23 -2.18 1.25
CA GLU A 729 -10.84 -3.13 2.31
C GLU A 729 -11.29 -2.59 3.68
N ARG A 730 -11.68 -3.47 4.60
CA ARG A 730 -12.32 -3.06 5.87
C ARG A 730 -11.37 -2.26 6.78
N ASP A 731 -11.93 -1.32 7.54
CA ASP A 731 -11.20 -0.60 8.60
C ASP A 731 -10.92 -1.54 9.78
N ASP A 732 -9.68 -2.01 9.90
CA ASP A 732 -9.23 -2.94 10.93
C ASP A 732 -8.88 -2.24 12.26
N ARG A 733 -8.82 -0.91 12.29
CA ARG A 733 -8.37 -0.14 13.45
C ARG A 733 -9.26 -0.37 14.68
N PRO A 734 -8.68 -0.47 15.89
CA PRO A 734 -9.43 -0.59 17.13
C PRO A 734 -10.17 0.71 17.45
N SER A 735 -11.37 0.60 18.04
CA SER A 735 -12.13 1.75 18.52
C SER A 735 -12.59 1.60 19.97
N MET A 736 -12.79 2.73 20.66
CA MET A 736 -13.36 2.73 22.01
C MET A 736 -14.78 2.13 22.06
N VAL A 737 -15.54 2.24 20.96
CA VAL A 737 -16.89 1.66 20.83
C VAL A 737 -16.84 0.14 20.89
N GLN A 738 -15.85 -0.49 20.26
CA GLN A 738 -15.66 -1.96 20.28
C GLN A 738 -15.41 -2.48 21.69
N ALA A 739 -14.50 -1.84 22.43
CA ALA A 739 -14.20 -2.20 23.82
C ALA A 739 -15.42 -2.00 24.74
N LEU A 740 -16.08 -0.84 24.65
CA LEU A 740 -17.29 -0.56 25.42
C LEU A 740 -18.44 -1.53 25.08
N HIS A 741 -18.54 -2.01 23.84
CA HIS A 741 -19.53 -3.02 23.46
C HIS A 741 -19.28 -4.37 24.14
N LEU A 742 -18.04 -4.89 24.12
CA LEU A 742 -17.73 -6.18 24.76
C LEU A 742 -17.93 -6.16 26.28
N MET A 743 -17.69 -5.01 26.93
CA MET A 743 -17.90 -4.86 28.37
C MET A 743 -19.39 -4.77 28.74
N ASN A 744 -20.20 -4.01 27.98
CA ASN A 744 -21.52 -3.54 28.42
C ASN A 744 -22.72 -4.05 27.58
N SER A 745 -22.54 -4.98 26.63
CA SER A 745 -23.64 -5.44 25.77
C SER A 745 -24.56 -6.42 26.47
N ASP A 746 -25.80 -6.01 26.76
CA ASP A 746 -26.86 -6.86 27.34
C ASP A 746 -27.04 -8.17 26.57
N LYS A 747 -26.96 -8.13 25.23
CA LYS A 747 -27.06 -9.30 24.35
C LYS A 747 -25.91 -10.30 24.54
N LEU A 748 -24.73 -9.82 24.93
CA LEU A 748 -23.56 -10.66 25.24
C LEU A 748 -23.65 -11.22 26.66
N GLN A 749 -24.02 -10.39 27.66
CA GLN A 749 -24.24 -10.86 29.03
C GLN A 749 -25.33 -11.94 29.10
N ALA A 750 -26.44 -11.76 28.38
CA ALA A 750 -27.50 -12.76 28.28
C ALA A 750 -27.08 -14.07 27.58
N LYS A 751 -26.00 -14.07 26.77
CA LYS A 751 -25.41 -15.30 26.21
C LYS A 751 -24.48 -16.00 27.20
N LEU A 752 -23.73 -15.25 28.01
CA LEU A 752 -22.90 -15.83 29.07
C LEU A 752 -23.77 -16.50 30.14
N ALA A 753 -24.88 -15.85 30.50
CA ALA A 753 -25.85 -16.30 31.48
C ALA A 753 -26.97 -17.23 30.96
N ASP A 754 -26.87 -17.75 29.72
CA ASP A 754 -27.84 -18.74 29.26
C ASP A 754 -27.60 -20.09 29.95
N LYS A 755 -28.68 -20.65 30.53
CA LYS A 755 -28.69 -21.94 31.24
C LYS A 755 -28.22 -23.15 30.40
N ASN A 756 -28.13 -23.01 29.07
CA ASN A 756 -27.63 -24.03 28.14
C ASN A 756 -26.20 -23.70 27.64
N GLY A 757 -25.63 -22.56 28.01
CA GLY A 757 -24.30 -22.10 27.60
C GLY A 757 -23.14 -22.89 28.22
N ARG A 758 -21.92 -22.60 27.76
CA ARG A 758 -20.67 -23.23 28.21
C ARG A 758 -20.42 -22.94 29.70
N ALA A 759 -20.80 -21.76 30.19
CA ALA A 759 -20.71 -21.39 31.60
C ALA A 759 -21.60 -22.27 32.49
N ALA A 760 -22.90 -22.33 32.17
CA ALA A 760 -23.88 -23.16 32.88
C ALA A 760 -23.45 -24.64 32.89
N LYS A 761 -23.05 -25.19 31.73
CA LYS A 761 -22.56 -26.58 31.60
C LYS A 761 -21.33 -26.86 32.47
N LEU A 762 -20.29 -26.03 32.40
CA LEU A 762 -19.06 -26.22 33.18
C LEU A 762 -19.25 -26.00 34.69
N SER A 763 -20.19 -25.15 35.09
CA SER A 763 -20.53 -24.97 36.52
C SER A 763 -21.30 -26.14 37.13
N GLN A 764 -22.07 -26.88 36.30
CA GLN A 764 -22.82 -28.07 36.69
C GLN A 764 -22.00 -29.38 36.57
N ASP A 765 -20.82 -29.31 35.95
CA ASP A 765 -19.88 -30.42 35.84
C ASP A 765 -19.17 -30.67 37.19
N ASP A 766 -19.05 -31.92 37.62
CA ASP A 766 -18.42 -32.33 38.90
C ASP A 766 -16.89 -32.15 38.90
N LYS A 767 -16.28 -31.78 37.77
CA LYS A 767 -14.84 -31.49 37.65
C LYS A 767 -14.31 -30.53 38.73
N PRO A 768 -13.07 -30.73 39.23
CA PRO A 768 -12.44 -29.75 40.09
C PRO A 768 -12.35 -28.37 39.40
N SER A 769 -12.43 -27.28 40.18
CA SER A 769 -12.41 -25.92 39.60
C SER A 769 -11.15 -25.61 38.78
N ASP A 770 -10.04 -26.32 39.02
CA ASP A 770 -8.79 -26.11 38.29
C ASP A 770 -8.79 -26.78 36.90
N GLU A 771 -9.51 -27.89 36.73
CA GLU A 771 -9.84 -28.46 35.42
C GLU A 771 -10.81 -27.58 34.64
N VAL A 772 -11.78 -26.96 35.32
CA VAL A 772 -12.68 -25.97 34.70
C VAL A 772 -11.90 -24.76 34.18
N VAL A 773 -10.99 -24.21 34.98
CA VAL A 773 -10.10 -23.11 34.52
C VAL A 773 -9.23 -23.56 33.34
N ASN A 774 -8.64 -24.76 33.39
CA ASN A 774 -7.89 -25.31 32.25
C ASN A 774 -8.75 -25.38 30.96
N GLU A 775 -9.99 -25.87 31.06
CA GLU A 775 -10.90 -26.02 29.92
C GLU A 775 -11.34 -24.66 29.35
N LEU A 776 -11.54 -23.64 30.19
CA LEU A 776 -11.84 -22.28 29.75
C LEU A 776 -10.67 -21.67 28.97
N TYR A 777 -9.44 -21.79 29.46
CA TYR A 777 -8.26 -21.24 28.77
C TYR A 777 -8.01 -21.94 27.42
N LEU A 778 -8.24 -23.26 27.34
CA LEU A 778 -8.19 -23.99 26.07
C LEU A 778 -9.30 -23.53 25.11
N ALA A 779 -10.52 -23.30 25.60
CA ALA A 779 -11.66 -22.84 24.79
C ALA A 779 -11.54 -21.38 24.30
N LEU A 780 -10.96 -20.48 25.10
CA LEU A 780 -10.91 -19.04 24.78
C LEU A 780 -9.57 -18.61 24.15
N TYR A 781 -8.44 -19.18 24.58
CA TYR A 781 -7.09 -18.80 24.13
C TYR A 781 -6.33 -19.94 23.44
N SER A 782 -6.85 -21.17 23.44
CA SER A 782 -6.20 -22.31 22.78
C SER A 782 -4.86 -22.72 23.41
N ARG A 783 -4.67 -22.39 24.70
CA ARG A 783 -3.50 -22.71 25.52
C ARG A 783 -3.89 -23.11 26.94
N TRP A 784 -2.92 -23.55 27.73
CA TRP A 784 -3.06 -23.66 29.18
C TRP A 784 -2.97 -22.27 29.86
N PRO A 785 -3.58 -22.09 31.03
CA PRO A 785 -3.30 -20.93 31.88
C PRO A 785 -1.86 -21.00 32.41
N SER A 786 -1.21 -19.85 32.58
CA SER A 786 0.00 -19.76 33.41
C SER A 786 -0.33 -19.96 34.90
N ASP A 787 0.67 -20.23 35.73
CA ASP A 787 0.47 -20.46 37.17
C ASP A 787 -0.22 -19.27 37.88
N GLU A 788 0.12 -18.04 37.47
CA GLU A 788 -0.48 -16.81 38.02
C GLU A 788 -1.93 -16.62 37.57
N GLU A 789 -2.22 -16.82 36.29
CA GLU A 789 -3.58 -16.81 35.75
C GLU A 789 -4.46 -17.87 36.43
N LYS A 790 -3.92 -19.08 36.61
CA LYS A 790 -4.59 -20.18 37.29
C LYS A 790 -4.79 -19.89 38.78
N ARG A 791 -3.82 -19.27 39.46
CA ARG A 791 -3.93 -18.82 40.86
C ARG A 791 -5.07 -17.81 41.02
N VAL A 792 -5.08 -16.75 40.21
CA VAL A 792 -6.11 -15.69 40.27
C VAL A 792 -7.51 -16.25 39.98
N ALA A 793 -7.66 -17.09 38.95
CA ALA A 793 -8.94 -17.74 38.64
C ALA A 793 -9.41 -18.66 39.79
N LEU A 794 -8.51 -19.40 40.44
CA LEU A 794 -8.81 -20.24 41.59
C LEU A 794 -9.07 -19.49 42.90
N GLU A 795 -8.69 -18.22 43.00
CA GLU A 795 -9.04 -17.35 44.13
C GLU A 795 -10.48 -16.84 44.02
N ALA A 796 -10.99 -16.58 42.81
CA ALA A 796 -12.40 -16.22 42.60
C ALA A 796 -13.36 -17.31 43.13
N PHE A 797 -13.07 -18.59 42.86
CA PHE A 797 -13.84 -19.74 43.38
C PHE A 797 -13.78 -19.90 44.92
N LYS A 798 -12.88 -19.20 45.61
CA LYS A 798 -12.73 -19.23 47.08
C LYS A 798 -13.33 -17.98 47.75
N SER A 799 -13.85 -17.03 46.98
CA SER A 799 -14.42 -15.79 47.52
C SER A 799 -15.74 -16.05 48.26
N GLY A 800 -15.93 -15.34 49.38
CA GLY A 800 -17.02 -15.62 50.31
C GLY A 800 -18.40 -15.29 49.74
N GLY A 801 -19.20 -16.32 49.43
CA GLY A 801 -20.57 -16.19 48.93
C GLY A 801 -20.73 -16.31 47.41
N ALA A 802 -19.63 -16.46 46.65
CA ALA A 802 -19.66 -16.68 45.21
C ALA A 802 -20.32 -18.02 44.83
N LYS A 803 -21.23 -18.01 43.85
CA LYS A 803 -21.75 -19.24 43.25
C LYS A 803 -20.81 -19.71 42.14
N ARG A 804 -20.62 -21.03 42.02
CA ARG A 804 -19.77 -21.65 40.98
C ARG A 804 -20.14 -21.24 39.55
N HIS A 805 -21.43 -20.97 39.29
CA HIS A 805 -21.93 -20.44 38.03
C HIS A 805 -21.39 -19.03 37.74
N GLU A 806 -21.63 -18.10 38.68
CA GLU A 806 -21.24 -16.69 38.63
C GLU A 806 -19.73 -16.53 38.42
N VAL A 807 -18.91 -17.34 39.11
CA VAL A 807 -17.45 -17.32 38.92
C VAL A 807 -17.03 -17.78 37.51
N VAL A 808 -17.72 -18.76 36.91
CA VAL A 808 -17.41 -19.21 35.54
C VAL A 808 -17.83 -18.17 34.51
N GLU A 809 -18.97 -17.50 34.73
CA GLU A 809 -19.42 -16.36 33.91
C GLU A 809 -18.42 -15.20 33.97
N ASP A 810 -18.02 -14.77 35.18
CA ASP A 810 -17.06 -13.69 35.40
C ASP A 810 -15.69 -13.99 34.77
N ILE A 811 -15.20 -15.23 34.87
CA ILE A 811 -13.95 -15.64 34.22
C ILE A 811 -14.08 -15.55 32.70
N ILE A 812 -15.17 -16.05 32.09
CA ILE A 812 -15.37 -15.92 30.64
C ILE A 812 -15.47 -14.45 30.23
N TRP A 813 -16.24 -13.63 30.96
CA TRP A 813 -16.38 -12.20 30.68
C TRP A 813 -15.04 -11.44 30.77
N ALA A 814 -14.23 -11.72 31.79
CA ALA A 814 -12.91 -11.12 31.94
C ALA A 814 -11.98 -11.48 30.77
N LEU A 815 -11.96 -12.76 30.37
CA LEU A 815 -11.09 -13.26 29.31
C LEU A 815 -11.48 -12.72 27.91
N ILE A 816 -12.78 -12.66 27.57
CA ILE A 816 -13.22 -12.13 26.25
C ILE A 816 -12.99 -10.62 26.08
N ASN A 817 -12.80 -9.89 27.18
CA ASN A 817 -12.49 -8.45 27.16
C ASN A 817 -10.98 -8.15 27.08
N THR A 818 -10.11 -9.16 26.95
CA THR A 818 -8.66 -8.96 26.80
C THR A 818 -8.22 -8.69 25.36
N ALA A 819 -7.02 -8.12 25.24
CA ALA A 819 -6.35 -8.00 23.95
C ALA A 819 -5.93 -9.37 23.34
N GLU A 820 -5.70 -10.40 24.16
CA GLU A 820 -5.37 -11.74 23.68
C GLU A 820 -6.56 -12.42 23.00
N PHE A 821 -7.78 -12.13 23.47
CA PHE A 821 -9.00 -12.61 22.83
C PHE A 821 -9.27 -11.93 21.49
N VAL A 822 -9.28 -10.59 21.48
CA VAL A 822 -9.79 -9.76 20.36
C VAL A 822 -8.78 -9.63 19.20
N PHE A 823 -7.49 -9.88 19.44
CA PHE A 823 -6.45 -9.84 18.41
C PHE A 823 -5.89 -11.24 18.10
N ASN A 824 -5.85 -11.58 16.82
CA ASN A 824 -4.96 -12.62 16.31
C ASN A 824 -3.51 -12.10 16.37
N HIS A 825 -2.57 -12.89 16.88
CA HIS A 825 -1.29 -12.39 17.40
C HIS A 825 -0.13 -13.38 17.24
#